data_AF-A0A833ZV40-F1
#
_entry.id   AF-A0A833ZV40-F1
#
_cell.length_a   1.000
_cell.length_b   1.000
_cell.length_c   1.000
_cell.angle_alpha   90.00
_cell.angle_beta   90.00
_cell.angle_gamma   90.00
#
_symmetry.space_group_name_H-M   'P 1'
#
loop_
_entity.id
_entity.type
_entity.pdbx_description
1 polymer ?
#
loop_
_entity_poly.entity_id
_entity_poly.type
_entity_poly.pdbx_seq_one_letter_code
_entity_poly.pdbx_strand_id
1 'polypeptide(L)'
;MLAQAQEVFFLKATRDKMKDAIIAKLANQAADYFGDAFKQCQYKDIFPKEVFPILAAKHCIMQAYAEYHQSVLAKQQKKFGEEIARLQHAAELIKTVAARYDEYVNVKDFSDKISRALTAAKKDNDFIYHDRVPDLKDLDPIGKATLVKSTPINVPISQKFTDLFEKMVPVSVQQSLAACNQRKAELVNRLIAQMREATTLANGVLASLNLPAAIEDISGDTVPQSILTKSASVIGQGGIQTVDQLIKELPELLQRNREILDESLRLLDEEEATDNDLRAKFKERWQRTASNELYKPLRAEGANFRAVLDKAVQADAQVKERYQSHRDTIALLCKPEPELNAAIPSANPAKTMQGSEVVNVLKSLLANLDEVKKEREGLESDLKSVNFDMTSKFLTALAQDGVINEEALSVTELDRIYGGLKTKVQESLKKQEGLLQNIQVSHQEFSKMKQSNNEANLREEVLKNLATAYDNFVELVANLEEGTKFYNELTEILVRFQNKCSDIVFARKTERDELLKDLQQSIAREPSAPSIPTPAYQSSPAGGHTPTPPTPAPRTMATTKPQPPARPPPPVLPANRAASATAPAPAPAGTGTAAPAPAPAPGSAPLPQAQGPPYPTYPGYPGYCQMPMPMGYNPYAYGQYNMPYPPLYHQSPGQAPYPGPPQPSYPFPQPPQQSYYPQQ
;
A
#
# COMPACT_ATOMS: atom_id res chain seq x y z
N MET A 1 -4.33 -28.11 31.78
CA MET A 1 -5.54 -27.26 31.78
C MET A 1 -6.83 -28.05 31.57
N LEU A 2 -7.03 -28.73 30.43
CA LEU A 2 -8.26 -29.51 30.20
C LEU A 2 -8.52 -30.59 31.29
N ALA A 3 -7.47 -31.27 31.75
CA ALA A 3 -7.54 -32.23 32.86
C ALA A 3 -8.04 -31.61 34.17
N GLN A 4 -7.54 -30.42 34.54
CA GLN A 4 -7.98 -29.70 35.74
C GLN A 4 -9.41 -29.17 35.61
N ALA A 5 -9.84 -28.77 34.41
CA ALA A 5 -11.24 -28.43 34.18
C ALA A 5 -12.16 -29.64 34.40
N GLN A 6 -11.74 -30.83 33.92
CA GLN A 6 -12.48 -32.07 34.17
C GLN A 6 -12.48 -32.45 35.67
N GLU A 7 -11.35 -32.24 36.37
CA GLU A 7 -11.25 -32.38 37.83
C GLU A 7 -12.24 -31.45 38.55
N VAL A 8 -12.40 -30.20 38.11
CA VAL A 8 -13.41 -29.27 38.67
C VAL A 8 -14.84 -29.79 38.49
N PHE A 9 -15.17 -30.36 37.33
CA PHE A 9 -16.49 -30.97 37.10
C PHE A 9 -16.70 -32.23 37.94
N PHE A 10 -15.66 -33.06 38.12
CA PHE A 10 -15.68 -34.16 39.07
C PHE A 10 -15.95 -33.66 40.50
N LEU A 11 -15.20 -32.65 40.98
CA LEU A 11 -15.38 -32.06 42.32
C LEU A 11 -16.79 -31.49 42.50
N LYS A 12 -17.33 -30.83 41.47
CA LYS A 12 -18.72 -30.34 41.45
C LYS A 12 -19.70 -31.50 41.56
N ALA A 13 -19.56 -32.55 40.77
CA ALA A 13 -20.43 -33.72 40.82
C ALA A 13 -20.42 -34.42 42.19
N THR A 14 -19.24 -34.50 42.82
CA THR A 14 -19.10 -35.00 44.19
C THR A 14 -19.79 -34.09 45.21
N ARG A 15 -19.62 -32.76 45.08
CA ARG A 15 -20.28 -31.77 45.95
C ARG A 15 -21.80 -31.80 45.82
N ASP A 16 -22.30 -31.96 44.60
CA ASP A 16 -23.73 -32.05 44.29
C ASP A 16 -24.32 -33.44 44.63
N LYS A 17 -23.50 -34.37 45.14
CA LYS A 17 -23.89 -35.74 45.50
C LYS A 17 -24.56 -36.49 44.34
N MET A 18 -24.01 -36.34 43.13
CA MET A 18 -24.47 -37.10 41.97
C MET A 18 -24.24 -38.61 42.15
N LYS A 19 -24.90 -39.43 41.33
CA LYS A 19 -24.75 -40.89 41.39
C LYS A 19 -23.28 -41.32 41.23
N ASP A 20 -22.83 -42.29 42.03
CA ASP A 20 -21.45 -42.80 42.00
C ASP A 20 -21.02 -43.28 40.60
N ALA A 21 -21.94 -43.85 39.82
CA ALA A 21 -21.68 -44.25 38.43
C ALA A 21 -21.27 -43.07 37.51
N ILE A 22 -21.77 -41.87 37.77
CA ILE A 22 -21.38 -40.66 37.02
C ILE A 22 -20.04 -40.15 37.54
N ILE A 23 -19.88 -40.05 38.86
CA ILE A 23 -18.66 -39.57 39.50
C ILE A 23 -17.45 -40.44 39.09
N ALA A 24 -17.62 -41.76 39.08
CA ALA A 24 -16.58 -42.70 38.63
C ALA A 24 -16.16 -42.44 37.17
N LYS A 25 -17.11 -42.22 36.26
CA LYS A 25 -16.81 -41.91 34.85
C LYS A 25 -16.15 -40.54 34.65
N LEU A 26 -16.53 -39.54 35.45
CA LEU A 26 -15.92 -38.20 35.42
C LEU A 26 -14.48 -38.23 35.95
N ALA A 27 -14.25 -38.93 37.06
CA ALA A 27 -12.93 -39.14 37.65
C ALA A 27 -12.03 -39.92 36.70
N ASN A 28 -12.56 -40.98 36.06
CA ASN A 28 -11.79 -41.78 35.12
C ASN A 28 -11.41 -41.00 33.85
N GLN A 29 -12.26 -40.09 33.38
CA GLN A 29 -11.90 -39.18 32.29
C GLN A 29 -10.82 -38.16 32.72
N ALA A 30 -10.87 -37.66 33.95
CA ALA A 30 -9.81 -36.79 34.48
C ALA A 30 -8.47 -37.54 34.60
N ALA A 31 -8.51 -38.78 35.11
CA ALA A 31 -7.36 -39.67 35.19
C ALA A 31 -6.71 -39.90 33.82
N ASP A 32 -7.52 -40.12 32.78
CA ASP A 32 -7.05 -40.28 31.41
C ASP A 32 -6.33 -39.02 30.91
N TYR A 33 -6.93 -37.83 31.09
CA TYR A 33 -6.32 -36.57 30.69
C TYR A 33 -5.00 -36.29 31.44
N PHE A 34 -4.94 -36.56 32.74
CA PHE A 34 -3.70 -36.42 33.52
C PHE A 34 -2.65 -37.46 33.11
N GLY A 35 -3.06 -38.69 32.81
CA GLY A 35 -2.17 -39.77 32.39
C GLY A 35 -1.51 -39.48 31.05
N ASP A 36 -2.26 -38.96 30.08
CA ASP A 36 -1.70 -38.57 28.79
C ASP A 36 -0.79 -37.34 28.90
N ALA A 37 -1.15 -36.36 29.73
CA ALA A 37 -0.27 -35.23 30.04
C ALA A 37 1.04 -35.68 30.72
N PHE A 38 0.96 -36.64 31.64
CA PHE A 38 2.12 -37.23 32.31
C PHE A 38 3.06 -37.93 31.33
N LYS A 39 2.52 -38.81 30.44
CA LYS A 39 3.31 -39.50 29.41
C LYS A 39 4.04 -38.53 28.49
N GLN A 40 3.40 -37.44 28.10
CA GLN A 40 4.01 -36.43 27.23
C GLN A 40 5.19 -35.72 27.93
N CYS A 41 5.09 -35.49 29.24
CA CYS A 41 6.16 -34.86 30.02
C CYS A 41 7.29 -35.82 30.39
N GLN A 42 7.07 -37.14 30.35
CA GLN A 42 8.05 -38.16 30.75
C GLN A 42 9.37 -38.10 29.95
N TYR A 43 9.31 -37.64 28.70
CA TYR A 43 10.46 -37.60 27.80
C TYR A 43 10.86 -36.17 27.41
N LYS A 44 10.19 -35.15 27.97
CA LYS A 44 10.39 -33.73 27.63
C LYS A 44 10.23 -32.85 28.87
N ASP A 45 11.36 -32.39 29.41
CA ASP A 45 11.39 -31.48 30.55
C ASP A 45 11.34 -30.01 30.07
N ILE A 46 10.14 -29.55 29.69
CA ILE A 46 9.88 -28.20 29.15
C ILE A 46 9.05 -27.33 30.09
N PHE A 47 8.62 -27.87 31.23
CA PHE A 47 7.76 -27.21 32.22
C PHE A 47 8.50 -27.02 33.54
N PRO A 48 8.01 -26.15 34.45
CA PRO A 48 8.54 -26.08 35.80
C PRO A 48 8.58 -27.46 36.46
N LYS A 49 9.65 -27.73 37.21
CA LYS A 49 9.97 -29.04 37.81
C LYS A 49 8.84 -29.65 38.66
N GLU A 50 7.95 -28.81 39.19
CA GLU A 50 6.81 -29.21 40.01
C GLU A 50 5.67 -29.83 39.18
N VAL A 51 5.59 -29.52 37.87
CA VAL A 51 4.48 -29.96 37.01
C VAL A 51 4.47 -31.49 36.86
N PHE A 52 5.63 -32.10 36.63
CA PHE A 52 5.74 -33.55 36.44
C PHE A 52 5.25 -34.38 37.65
N PRO A 53 5.73 -34.15 38.90
CA PRO A 53 5.24 -34.88 40.06
C PRO A 53 3.76 -34.59 40.37
N ILE A 54 3.27 -33.36 40.12
CA ILE A 54 1.85 -33.03 40.30
C ILE A 54 0.96 -33.80 39.30
N LEU A 55 1.39 -33.95 38.03
CA LEU A 55 0.66 -34.74 37.04
C LEU A 55 0.58 -36.21 37.44
N ALA A 56 1.70 -36.79 37.90
CA ALA A 56 1.76 -38.17 38.37
C ALA A 56 0.83 -38.39 39.57
N ALA A 57 0.88 -37.50 40.57
CA ALA A 57 0.03 -37.57 41.75
C ALA A 57 -1.46 -37.46 41.38
N LYS A 58 -1.83 -36.47 40.56
CA LYS A 58 -3.23 -36.26 40.14
C LYS A 58 -3.77 -37.40 39.29
N HIS A 59 -2.95 -38.01 38.43
CA HIS A 59 -3.34 -39.21 37.70
C HIS A 59 -3.76 -40.33 38.65
N CYS A 60 -2.91 -40.68 39.63
CA CYS A 60 -3.19 -41.73 40.61
C CYS A 60 -4.37 -41.38 41.53
N ILE A 61 -4.50 -40.13 41.98
CA ILE A 61 -5.63 -39.69 42.82
C ILE A 61 -6.95 -39.83 42.05
N MET A 62 -7.00 -39.39 40.79
CA MET A 62 -8.21 -39.50 39.97
C MET A 62 -8.58 -40.95 39.65
N GLN A 63 -7.59 -41.83 39.44
CA GLN A 63 -7.83 -43.27 39.32
C GLN A 63 -8.41 -43.86 40.61
N ALA A 64 -7.85 -43.50 41.77
CA ALA A 64 -8.37 -43.96 43.06
C ALA A 64 -9.80 -43.48 43.34
N TYR A 65 -10.16 -42.25 42.92
CA TYR A 65 -11.55 -41.78 42.97
C TYR A 65 -12.46 -42.56 42.04
N ALA A 66 -12.01 -42.89 40.83
CA ALA A 66 -12.78 -43.72 39.91
C ALA A 66 -13.06 -45.11 40.52
N GLU A 67 -12.03 -45.76 41.06
CA GLU A 67 -12.15 -47.08 41.68
C GLU A 67 -13.01 -47.06 42.95
N TYR A 68 -12.86 -46.05 43.80
CA TYR A 68 -13.68 -45.90 45.01
C TYR A 68 -15.18 -45.73 44.68
N HIS A 69 -15.53 -44.85 43.74
CA HIS A 69 -16.94 -44.66 43.38
C HIS A 69 -17.50 -45.86 42.61
N GLN A 70 -16.68 -46.54 41.81
CA GLN A 70 -17.09 -47.79 41.16
C GLN A 70 -17.28 -48.93 42.16
N SER A 71 -16.50 -49.00 43.25
CA SER A 71 -16.68 -50.01 44.30
C SER A 71 -18.01 -49.84 45.05
N VAL A 72 -18.45 -48.59 45.25
CA VAL A 72 -19.77 -48.28 45.81
C VAL A 72 -20.89 -48.81 44.91
N LEU A 73 -20.72 -48.73 43.58
CA LEU A 73 -21.67 -49.31 42.62
C LEU A 73 -21.66 -50.85 42.66
N ALA A 74 -20.48 -51.47 42.73
CA ALA A 74 -20.33 -52.93 42.86
C ALA A 74 -21.04 -53.44 44.13
N LYS A 75 -20.89 -52.73 45.25
CA LYS A 75 -21.62 -53.00 46.50
C LYS A 75 -23.14 -52.96 46.31
N GLN A 76 -23.66 -51.92 45.67
CA GLN A 76 -25.10 -51.77 45.40
C GLN A 76 -25.64 -52.91 44.52
N GLN A 77 -24.79 -53.47 43.64
CA GLN A 77 -25.09 -54.62 42.79
C GLN A 77 -24.82 -55.98 43.46
N LYS A 78 -24.44 -55.99 44.75
CA LYS A 78 -24.07 -57.19 45.52
C LYS A 78 -22.87 -57.97 44.96
N LYS A 79 -21.97 -57.28 44.25
CA LYS A 79 -20.68 -57.81 43.81
C LYS A 79 -19.60 -57.47 44.84
N PHE A 80 -19.58 -58.20 45.95
CA PHE A 80 -18.76 -57.85 47.12
C PHE A 80 -17.28 -58.13 46.91
N GLY A 81 -16.94 -59.15 46.11
CA GLY A 81 -15.57 -59.41 45.68
C GLY A 81 -15.00 -58.25 44.85
N GLU A 82 -15.78 -57.73 43.90
CA GLU A 82 -15.41 -56.56 43.09
C GLU A 82 -15.28 -55.27 43.94
N GLU A 83 -16.17 -55.05 44.93
CA GLU A 83 -16.05 -53.93 45.89
C GLU A 83 -14.69 -53.95 46.59
N ILE A 84 -14.25 -55.12 47.09
CA ILE A 84 -12.97 -55.27 47.78
C ILE A 84 -11.79 -55.08 46.82
N ALA A 85 -11.82 -55.69 45.64
CA ALA A 85 -10.73 -55.58 44.66
C ALA A 85 -10.46 -54.12 44.26
N ARG A 86 -11.53 -53.36 43.96
CA ARG A 86 -11.43 -51.93 43.60
C ARG A 86 -10.98 -51.06 44.78
N LEU A 87 -11.47 -51.33 45.99
CA LEU A 87 -11.01 -50.61 47.19
C LEU A 87 -9.54 -50.90 47.53
N GLN A 88 -9.04 -52.12 47.27
CA GLN A 88 -7.62 -52.44 47.41
C GLN A 88 -6.78 -51.66 46.40
N HIS A 89 -7.21 -51.60 45.14
CA HIS A 89 -6.53 -50.81 44.11
C HIS A 89 -6.50 -49.32 44.46
N ALA A 90 -7.63 -48.75 44.90
CA ALA A 90 -7.70 -47.36 45.36
C ALA A 90 -6.76 -47.10 46.55
N ALA A 91 -6.67 -48.03 47.51
CA ALA A 91 -5.77 -47.91 48.65
C ALA A 91 -4.29 -47.96 48.24
N GLU A 92 -3.91 -48.81 47.29
CA GLU A 92 -2.54 -48.90 46.77
C GLU A 92 -2.10 -47.60 46.06
N LEU A 93 -2.97 -47.06 45.21
CA LEU A 93 -2.73 -45.80 44.50
C LEU A 93 -2.54 -44.63 45.49
N ILE A 94 -3.45 -44.49 46.46
CA ILE A 94 -3.37 -43.40 47.45
C ILE A 94 -2.18 -43.57 48.40
N LYS A 95 -1.83 -44.81 48.78
CA LYS A 95 -0.62 -45.09 49.56
C LYS A 95 0.64 -44.68 48.82
N THR A 96 0.72 -44.98 47.52
CA THR A 96 1.84 -44.57 46.66
C THR A 96 1.95 -43.05 46.58
N VAL A 97 0.82 -42.36 46.41
CA VAL A 97 0.78 -40.89 46.35
C VAL A 97 1.23 -40.27 47.68
N ALA A 98 0.72 -40.77 48.80
CA ALA A 98 1.06 -40.27 50.14
C ALA A 98 2.53 -40.48 50.52
N ALA A 99 3.23 -41.43 49.90
CA ALA A 99 4.64 -41.72 50.18
C ALA A 99 5.62 -41.02 49.22
N ARG A 100 5.20 -40.70 47.99
CA ARG A 100 6.09 -40.19 46.93
C ARG A 100 5.84 -38.71 46.58
N TYR A 101 4.64 -38.20 46.83
CA TYR A 101 4.21 -36.87 46.37
C TYR A 101 3.56 -36.05 47.50
N ASP A 102 3.86 -36.35 48.76
CA ASP A 102 3.35 -35.67 49.96
C ASP A 102 3.70 -34.19 50.02
N GLU A 103 4.83 -33.79 49.44
CA GLU A 103 5.21 -32.38 49.27
C GLU A 103 4.21 -31.58 48.41
N TYR A 104 3.44 -32.24 47.53
CA TYR A 104 2.59 -31.60 46.53
C TYR A 104 1.09 -31.77 46.78
N VAL A 105 0.67 -32.81 47.50
CA VAL A 105 -0.75 -33.16 47.70
C VAL A 105 -1.02 -33.72 49.09
N ASN A 106 -2.21 -33.41 49.63
CA ASN A 106 -2.72 -34.04 50.85
C ASN A 106 -3.89 -34.95 50.51
N VAL A 107 -3.74 -36.25 50.80
CA VAL A 107 -4.72 -37.30 50.49
C VAL A 107 -5.24 -38.01 51.75
N LYS A 108 -4.96 -37.49 52.95
CA LYS A 108 -5.22 -38.16 54.23
C LYS A 108 -6.70 -38.52 54.41
N ASP A 109 -7.60 -37.54 54.23
CA ASP A 109 -9.04 -37.75 54.43
C ASP A 109 -9.60 -38.81 53.46
N PHE A 110 -9.09 -38.84 52.23
CA PHE A 110 -9.50 -39.82 51.25
C PHE A 110 -8.92 -41.21 51.54
N SER A 111 -7.66 -41.28 52.01
CA SER A 111 -7.05 -42.51 52.50
C SER A 111 -7.85 -43.12 53.65
N ASP A 112 -8.17 -42.32 54.68
CA ASP A 112 -8.96 -42.77 55.83
C ASP A 112 -10.36 -43.26 55.39
N LYS A 113 -10.96 -42.60 54.40
CA LYS A 113 -12.27 -42.97 53.84
C LYS A 113 -12.20 -44.31 53.10
N ILE A 114 -11.18 -44.54 52.26
CA ILE A 114 -10.96 -45.82 51.58
C ILE A 114 -10.70 -46.92 52.61
N SER A 115 -9.83 -46.69 53.59
CA SER A 115 -9.51 -47.67 54.63
C SER A 115 -10.74 -48.09 55.43
N ARG A 116 -11.59 -47.15 55.87
CA ARG A 116 -12.86 -47.48 56.55
C ARG A 116 -13.78 -48.33 55.68
N ALA A 117 -13.94 -47.97 54.40
CA ALA A 117 -14.77 -48.72 53.46
C ALA A 117 -14.22 -50.14 53.23
N LEU A 118 -12.90 -50.28 53.05
CA LEU A 118 -12.23 -51.56 52.81
C LEU A 118 -12.31 -52.48 54.03
N THR A 119 -12.08 -51.97 55.23
CA THR A 119 -12.21 -52.76 56.47
C THR A 119 -13.64 -53.25 56.68
N ALA A 120 -14.63 -52.40 56.41
CA ALA A 120 -16.04 -52.79 56.49
C ALA A 120 -16.40 -53.86 55.44
N ALA A 121 -16.02 -53.64 54.17
CA ALA A 121 -16.30 -54.59 53.09
C ALA A 121 -15.63 -55.95 53.32
N LYS A 122 -14.36 -55.98 53.78
CA LYS A 122 -13.66 -57.23 54.13
C LYS A 122 -14.34 -57.96 55.28
N LYS A 123 -14.69 -57.24 56.35
CA LYS A 123 -15.40 -57.85 57.48
C LYS A 123 -16.72 -58.49 57.02
N ASP A 124 -17.54 -57.77 56.27
CA ASP A 124 -18.81 -58.33 55.81
C ASP A 124 -18.60 -59.52 54.85
N ASN A 125 -17.58 -59.47 53.99
CA ASN A 125 -17.27 -60.58 53.09
C ASN A 125 -16.70 -61.82 53.80
N ASP A 126 -15.81 -61.64 54.78
CA ASP A 126 -15.16 -62.73 55.51
C ASP A 126 -16.13 -63.47 56.44
N PHE A 127 -17.15 -62.78 56.96
CA PHE A 127 -18.12 -63.36 57.90
C PHE A 127 -19.48 -63.71 57.28
N ILE A 128 -19.91 -63.03 56.21
CA ILE A 128 -21.26 -63.14 55.66
C ILE A 128 -21.24 -63.67 54.22
N TYR A 129 -20.63 -62.94 53.29
CA TYR A 129 -20.86 -63.18 51.86
C TYR A 129 -19.94 -64.22 51.21
N HIS A 130 -18.70 -64.33 51.67
CA HIS A 130 -17.66 -65.22 51.12
C HIS A 130 -17.49 -65.10 49.60
N ASP A 131 -17.70 -63.90 49.05
CA ASP A 131 -17.59 -63.65 47.62
C ASP A 131 -16.10 -63.63 47.20
N ARG A 132 -15.79 -64.22 46.05
CA ARG A 132 -14.41 -64.33 45.58
C ARG A 132 -13.93 -62.97 45.10
N VAL A 133 -12.82 -62.49 45.67
CA VAL A 133 -12.15 -61.27 45.21
C VAL A 133 -11.50 -61.55 43.84
N PRO A 134 -11.94 -60.90 42.74
CA PRO A 134 -11.36 -61.06 41.41
C PRO A 134 -10.00 -60.33 41.28
N ASP A 135 -9.18 -60.75 40.32
CA ASP A 135 -7.98 -60.01 39.96
C ASP A 135 -8.34 -58.73 39.20
N LEU A 136 -7.53 -57.67 39.31
CA LEU A 136 -7.81 -56.37 38.67
C LEU A 136 -7.96 -56.44 37.14
N LYS A 137 -7.25 -57.38 36.49
CA LYS A 137 -7.32 -57.62 35.04
C LYS A 137 -8.65 -58.22 34.57
N ASP A 138 -9.38 -58.86 35.47
CA ASP A 138 -10.66 -59.52 35.19
C ASP A 138 -11.86 -58.58 35.43
N LEU A 139 -11.59 -57.34 35.88
CA LEU A 139 -12.60 -56.32 36.13
C LEU A 139 -12.96 -55.56 34.84
N ASP A 140 -14.26 -55.26 34.68
CA ASP A 140 -14.71 -54.40 33.59
C ASP A 140 -14.10 -52.98 33.72
N PRO A 141 -13.65 -52.38 32.61
CA PRO A 141 -13.09 -51.03 32.63
C PRO A 141 -14.18 -50.01 33.00
N ILE A 142 -13.80 -49.06 33.85
CA ILE A 142 -14.67 -47.94 34.20
C ILE A 142 -14.89 -47.11 32.93
N GLY A 143 -16.15 -46.75 32.63
CA GLY A 143 -16.45 -45.86 31.50
C GLY A 143 -15.78 -44.49 31.67
N LYS A 144 -15.76 -43.68 30.61
CA LYS A 144 -15.24 -42.31 30.64
C LYS A 144 -16.31 -41.33 30.18
N ALA A 145 -16.40 -40.17 30.81
CA ALA A 145 -17.31 -39.10 30.41
C ALA A 145 -16.63 -37.74 30.51
N THR A 146 -16.51 -37.02 29.40
CA THR A 146 -15.96 -35.66 29.36
C THR A 146 -17.07 -34.61 29.43
N LEU A 147 -16.87 -33.60 30.27
CA LEU A 147 -17.75 -32.43 30.38
C LEU A 147 -17.02 -31.13 29.96
N VAL A 148 -15.83 -31.26 29.39
CA VAL A 148 -14.96 -30.14 29.07
C VAL A 148 -14.55 -30.13 27.61
N LYS A 149 -14.35 -28.93 27.08
CA LYS A 149 -13.80 -28.69 25.74
C LYS A 149 -12.82 -27.52 25.82
N SER A 150 -11.79 -27.54 24.98
CA SER A 150 -10.92 -26.38 24.79
C SER A 150 -11.71 -25.26 24.12
N THR A 151 -11.73 -24.07 24.71
CA THR A 151 -12.42 -22.91 24.12
C THR A 151 -11.68 -22.44 22.86
N PRO A 152 -12.33 -22.34 21.69
CA PRO A 152 -11.72 -21.78 20.49
C PRO A 152 -11.31 -20.31 20.70
N ILE A 153 -10.15 -19.92 20.18
CA ILE A 153 -9.71 -18.52 20.18
C ILE A 153 -10.29 -17.84 18.94
N ASN A 154 -11.36 -17.08 19.12
CA ASN A 154 -11.93 -16.22 18.09
C ASN A 154 -11.77 -14.78 18.55
N VAL A 155 -11.09 -13.95 17.75
CA VAL A 155 -10.94 -12.53 18.06
C VAL A 155 -12.26 -11.80 17.82
N PRO A 156 -12.65 -10.85 18.68
CA PRO A 156 -11.94 -10.43 19.90
C PRO A 156 -12.18 -11.34 21.11
N ILE A 157 -11.12 -11.60 21.90
CA ILE A 157 -11.22 -12.31 23.18
C ILE A 157 -11.61 -11.41 24.36
N SER A 158 -11.43 -10.08 24.21
CA SER A 158 -11.74 -9.11 25.25
C SER A 158 -13.21 -8.69 25.20
N GLN A 159 -13.77 -8.39 26.37
CA GLN A 159 -15.11 -7.80 26.45
C GLN A 159 -15.07 -6.36 25.98
N LYS A 160 -16.10 -5.93 25.24
CA LYS A 160 -16.24 -4.55 24.71
C LYS A 160 -15.02 -4.12 23.90
N PHE A 161 -14.49 -5.01 23.07
CA PHE A 161 -13.41 -4.69 22.16
C PHE A 161 -13.81 -3.56 21.21
N THR A 162 -12.85 -2.69 20.92
CA THR A 162 -12.97 -1.63 19.92
C THR A 162 -11.67 -1.61 19.14
N ASP A 163 -11.77 -1.74 17.81
CA ASP A 163 -10.61 -1.63 16.95
C ASP A 163 -10.25 -0.15 16.75
N LEU A 164 -9.07 0.24 17.19
CA LEU A 164 -8.54 1.59 16.99
C LEU A 164 -8.40 1.94 15.50
N PHE A 165 -8.25 0.92 14.65
CA PHE A 165 -7.99 1.04 13.22
C PHE A 165 -9.17 0.58 12.36
N GLU A 166 -10.40 0.54 12.89
CA GLU A 166 -11.60 0.13 12.15
C GLU A 166 -11.78 0.90 10.82
N LYS A 167 -11.37 2.18 10.81
CA LYS A 167 -11.44 3.05 9.62
C LYS A 167 -10.25 2.91 8.67
N MET A 168 -9.20 2.18 9.08
CA MET A 168 -8.02 1.98 8.25
C MET A 168 -8.35 1.00 7.13
N VAL A 169 -8.21 1.46 5.89
CA VAL A 169 -8.46 0.62 4.72
C VAL A 169 -7.39 -0.48 4.67
N PRO A 170 -7.77 -1.76 4.49
CA PRO A 170 -6.81 -2.86 4.37
C PRO A 170 -5.81 -2.65 3.25
N VAL A 171 -4.55 -3.01 3.50
CA VAL A 171 -3.45 -2.88 2.51
C VAL A 171 -3.76 -3.64 1.21
N SER A 172 -4.41 -4.81 1.31
CA SER A 172 -4.85 -5.57 0.14
C SER A 172 -5.79 -4.76 -0.76
N VAL A 173 -6.74 -4.03 -0.18
CA VAL A 173 -7.65 -3.13 -0.93
C VAL A 173 -6.87 -1.98 -1.56
N GLN A 174 -5.91 -1.38 -0.85
CA GLN A 174 -5.07 -0.30 -1.38
C GLN A 174 -4.24 -0.76 -2.59
N GLN A 175 -3.62 -1.94 -2.50
CA GLN A 175 -2.85 -2.53 -3.60
C GLN A 175 -3.74 -2.86 -4.80
N SER A 176 -4.92 -3.45 -4.55
CA SER A 176 -5.91 -3.72 -5.59
C SER A 176 -6.42 -2.45 -6.27
N LEU A 177 -6.63 -1.36 -5.52
CA LEU A 177 -7.00 -0.05 -6.07
C LEU A 177 -5.89 0.52 -6.97
N ALA A 178 -4.63 0.47 -6.52
CA ALA A 178 -3.50 0.95 -7.31
C ALA A 178 -3.37 0.18 -8.64
N ALA A 179 -3.47 -1.16 -8.59
CA ALA A 179 -3.43 -2.01 -9.78
C ALA A 179 -4.62 -1.76 -10.71
N CYS A 180 -5.83 -1.58 -10.17
CA CYS A 180 -7.03 -1.26 -10.95
C CYS A 180 -6.88 0.10 -11.67
N ASN A 181 -6.36 1.11 -10.97
CA ASN A 181 -6.10 2.43 -11.56
C ASN A 181 -5.04 2.38 -12.66
N GLN A 182 -4.00 1.56 -12.52
CA GLN A 182 -3.02 1.32 -13.57
C GLN A 182 -3.67 0.70 -14.82
N ARG A 183 -4.48 -0.35 -14.66
CA ARG A 183 -5.21 -0.99 -15.77
C ARG A 183 -6.20 -0.03 -16.44
N LYS A 184 -6.89 0.81 -15.66
CA LYS A 184 -7.75 1.88 -16.16
C LYS A 184 -6.95 2.85 -17.04
N ALA A 185 -5.81 3.35 -16.54
CA ALA A 185 -4.95 4.27 -17.27
C ALA A 185 -4.44 3.65 -18.58
N GLU A 186 -3.97 2.40 -18.54
CA GLU A 186 -3.52 1.67 -19.74
C GLU A 186 -4.64 1.53 -20.78
N LEU A 187 -5.85 1.16 -20.34
CA LEU A 187 -7.02 1.03 -21.23
C LEU A 187 -7.38 2.36 -21.89
N VAL A 188 -7.53 3.41 -21.08
CA VAL A 188 -7.94 4.74 -21.55
C VAL A 188 -6.87 5.33 -22.48
N ASN A 189 -5.60 5.30 -22.08
CA ASN A 189 -4.50 5.85 -22.86
C ASN A 189 -4.33 5.12 -24.19
N ARG A 190 -4.46 3.79 -24.20
CA ARG A 190 -4.38 2.99 -25.43
C ARG A 190 -5.50 3.37 -26.42
N LEU A 191 -6.73 3.51 -25.96
CA LEU A 191 -7.86 3.88 -26.82
C LEU A 191 -7.72 5.30 -27.39
N ILE A 192 -7.28 6.24 -26.56
CA ILE A 192 -7.00 7.62 -26.99
C ILE A 192 -5.88 7.65 -28.02
N ALA A 193 -4.76 6.95 -27.76
CA ALA A 193 -3.64 6.88 -28.69
C ALA A 193 -4.07 6.33 -30.06
N GLN A 194 -4.83 5.23 -30.09
CA GLN A 194 -5.37 4.66 -31.33
C GLN A 194 -6.22 5.67 -32.13
N MET A 195 -7.08 6.44 -31.46
CA MET A 195 -7.91 7.45 -32.12
C MET A 195 -7.06 8.60 -32.68
N ARG A 196 -6.09 9.09 -31.91
CA ARG A 196 -5.18 10.18 -32.32
C ARG A 196 -4.33 9.76 -33.52
N GLU A 197 -3.67 8.60 -33.43
CA GLU A 197 -2.88 8.02 -34.53
C GLU A 197 -3.71 7.86 -35.81
N ALA A 198 -4.93 7.34 -35.69
CA ALA A 198 -5.83 7.18 -36.83
C ALA A 198 -6.24 8.53 -37.45
N THR A 199 -6.50 9.55 -36.63
CA THR A 199 -6.82 10.91 -37.11
C THR A 199 -5.62 11.55 -37.82
N THR A 200 -4.42 11.42 -37.25
CA THR A 200 -3.17 11.88 -37.88
C THR A 200 -2.93 11.20 -39.22
N LEU A 201 -3.13 9.88 -39.30
CA LEU A 201 -3.02 9.13 -40.55
C LEU A 201 -4.02 9.62 -41.59
N ALA A 202 -5.28 9.82 -41.21
CA ALA A 202 -6.31 10.31 -42.13
C ALA A 202 -5.96 11.69 -42.69
N ASN A 203 -5.54 12.62 -41.83
CA ASN A 203 -5.11 13.96 -42.26
C ASN A 203 -3.90 13.89 -43.21
N GLY A 204 -2.89 13.06 -42.90
CA GLY A 204 -1.73 12.85 -43.77
C GLY A 204 -2.11 12.28 -45.15
N VAL A 205 -3.03 11.32 -45.20
CA VAL A 205 -3.56 10.80 -46.47
C VAL A 205 -4.27 11.91 -47.25
N LEU A 206 -5.18 12.66 -46.63
CA LEU A 206 -5.91 13.74 -47.30
C LEU A 206 -4.96 14.83 -47.84
N ALA A 207 -3.96 15.23 -47.06
CA ALA A 207 -2.93 16.18 -47.47
C ALA A 207 -2.14 15.66 -48.68
N SER A 208 -1.72 14.39 -48.68
CA SER A 208 -0.98 13.78 -49.80
C SER A 208 -1.77 13.79 -51.13
N LEU A 209 -3.11 13.70 -51.04
CA LEU A 209 -4.03 13.70 -52.18
C LEU A 209 -4.56 15.11 -52.53
N ASN A 210 -4.10 16.16 -51.84
CA ASN A 210 -4.61 17.53 -51.93
C ASN A 210 -6.13 17.63 -51.68
N LEU A 211 -6.71 16.79 -50.82
CA LEU A 211 -8.14 16.83 -50.49
C LEU A 211 -8.36 17.54 -49.15
N PRO A 212 -9.46 18.31 -48.99
CA PRO A 212 -10.52 18.61 -49.97
C PRO A 212 -10.19 19.74 -50.96
N ALA A 213 -9.01 20.37 -50.87
CA ALA A 213 -8.66 21.54 -51.69
C ALA A 213 -8.82 21.31 -53.20
N ALA A 214 -8.43 20.13 -53.71
CA ALA A 214 -8.46 19.79 -55.12
C ALA A 214 -9.87 19.76 -55.73
N ILE A 215 -10.90 19.44 -54.95
CA ILE A 215 -12.30 19.40 -55.41
C ILE A 215 -13.03 20.75 -55.22
N GLU A 216 -12.43 21.66 -54.46
CA GLU A 216 -12.89 23.04 -54.27
C GLU A 216 -12.23 24.01 -55.25
N ASP A 217 -11.03 23.68 -55.75
CA ASP A 217 -10.23 24.47 -56.67
C ASP A 217 -10.72 24.42 -58.13
N ILE A 218 -11.98 24.82 -58.35
CA ILE A 218 -12.64 24.77 -59.67
C ILE A 218 -12.19 25.93 -60.58
N SER A 219 -11.91 27.10 -59.99
CA SER A 219 -11.52 28.33 -60.70
C SER A 219 -10.02 28.42 -60.98
N GLY A 220 -9.17 27.85 -60.13
CA GLY A 220 -7.71 27.92 -60.26
C GLY A 220 -7.07 29.27 -59.93
N ASP A 221 -7.88 30.30 -59.61
CA ASP A 221 -7.45 31.68 -59.35
C ASP A 221 -7.74 32.18 -57.92
N THR A 222 -8.51 31.41 -57.13
CA THR A 222 -8.94 31.77 -55.77
C THR A 222 -8.47 30.74 -54.75
N VAL A 223 -8.29 31.13 -53.49
CA VAL A 223 -7.94 30.18 -52.41
C VAL A 223 -9.11 29.21 -52.18
N PRO A 224 -8.87 27.88 -52.11
CA PRO A 224 -9.90 26.92 -51.75
C PRO A 224 -10.51 27.19 -50.36
N GLN A 225 -11.83 26.97 -50.22
CA GLN A 225 -12.58 27.32 -49.01
C GLN A 225 -12.08 26.59 -47.75
N SER A 226 -11.66 25.33 -47.89
CA SER A 226 -11.06 24.55 -46.81
C SER A 226 -9.74 25.16 -46.32
N ILE A 227 -8.90 25.66 -47.21
CA ILE A 227 -7.65 26.34 -46.86
C ILE A 227 -7.93 27.69 -46.19
N LEU A 228 -8.93 28.44 -46.66
CA LEU A 228 -9.37 29.68 -46.01
C LEU A 228 -9.90 29.40 -44.59
N THR A 229 -10.68 28.34 -44.42
CA THR A 229 -11.20 27.95 -43.10
C THR A 229 -10.07 27.55 -42.15
N LYS A 230 -9.08 26.78 -42.65
CA LYS A 230 -7.86 26.43 -41.91
C LYS A 230 -7.03 27.67 -41.55
N SER A 231 -6.85 28.60 -42.48
CA SER A 231 -6.16 29.88 -42.26
C SER A 231 -6.86 30.70 -41.17
N ALA A 232 -8.18 30.87 -41.27
CA ALA A 232 -8.96 31.59 -40.27
C ALA A 232 -8.89 30.94 -38.88
N SER A 233 -8.88 29.60 -38.81
CA SER A 233 -8.68 28.86 -37.55
C SER A 233 -7.30 29.15 -36.93
N VAL A 234 -6.23 29.11 -37.74
CA VAL A 234 -4.87 29.40 -37.27
C VAL A 234 -4.75 30.84 -36.78
N ILE A 235 -5.27 31.81 -37.54
CA ILE A 235 -5.29 33.22 -37.14
C ILE A 235 -6.12 33.42 -35.86
N GLY A 236 -7.28 32.76 -35.75
CA GLY A 236 -8.13 32.80 -34.56
C GLY A 236 -7.47 32.23 -33.30
N GLN A 237 -6.52 31.31 -33.46
CA GLN A 237 -5.69 30.75 -32.38
C GLN A 237 -4.42 31.57 -32.08
N GLY A 238 -4.33 32.81 -32.61
CA GLY A 238 -3.20 33.73 -32.41
C GLY A 238 -2.07 33.56 -33.44
N GLY A 239 -2.23 32.67 -34.41
CA GLY A 239 -1.30 32.48 -35.52
C GLY A 239 0.08 32.01 -35.08
N ILE A 240 1.09 32.32 -35.91
CA ILE A 240 2.48 31.90 -35.66
C ILE A 240 3.05 32.46 -34.34
N GLN A 241 2.53 33.58 -33.85
CA GLN A 241 3.00 34.25 -32.63
C GLN A 241 2.78 33.39 -31.38
N THR A 242 1.67 32.65 -31.32
CA THR A 242 1.40 31.71 -30.23
C THR A 242 2.49 30.64 -30.15
N VAL A 243 2.88 30.07 -31.28
CA VAL A 243 3.92 29.03 -31.35
C VAL A 243 5.30 29.61 -31.04
N ASP A 244 5.63 30.79 -31.60
CA ASP A 244 6.88 31.52 -31.30
C ASP A 244 7.01 31.79 -29.79
N GLN A 245 5.93 32.20 -29.13
CA GLN A 245 5.92 32.48 -27.70
C GLN A 245 6.12 31.21 -26.86
N LEU A 246 5.37 30.14 -27.14
CA LEU A 246 5.51 28.87 -26.40
C LEU A 246 6.91 28.25 -26.57
N ILE A 247 7.47 28.28 -27.78
CA ILE A 247 8.85 27.82 -28.05
C ILE A 247 9.88 28.65 -27.26
N LYS A 248 9.63 29.94 -27.06
CA LYS A 248 10.50 30.83 -26.29
C LYS A 248 10.42 30.59 -24.79
N GLU A 249 9.24 30.28 -24.27
CA GLU A 249 9.02 30.03 -22.83
C GLU A 249 9.51 28.65 -22.36
N LEU A 250 9.48 27.63 -23.21
CA LEU A 250 9.88 26.25 -22.85
C LEU A 250 11.28 26.18 -22.19
N PRO A 251 12.35 26.79 -22.76
CA PRO A 251 13.67 26.79 -22.15
C PRO A 251 13.71 27.48 -20.77
N GLU A 252 12.90 28.52 -20.56
CA GLU A 252 12.82 29.23 -19.28
C GLU A 252 12.18 28.33 -18.20
N LEU A 253 11.13 27.60 -18.56
CA LEU A 253 10.48 26.62 -17.68
C LEU A 253 11.41 25.45 -17.34
N LEU A 254 12.14 24.93 -18.32
CA LEU A 254 13.17 23.90 -18.11
C LEU A 254 14.26 24.39 -17.15
N GLN A 255 14.76 25.60 -17.38
CA GLN A 255 15.82 26.21 -16.56
C GLN A 255 15.37 26.37 -15.11
N ARG A 256 14.15 26.88 -14.88
CA ARG A 256 13.54 26.97 -13.55
C ARG A 256 13.53 25.62 -12.82
N ASN A 257 13.11 24.55 -13.50
CA ASN A 257 13.08 23.21 -12.91
C ASN A 257 14.50 22.69 -12.61
N ARG A 258 15.48 22.92 -13.49
CA ARG A 258 16.89 22.56 -13.25
C ARG A 258 17.45 23.26 -12.02
N GLU A 259 17.20 24.57 -11.88
CA GLU A 259 17.67 25.36 -10.75
C GLU A 259 17.10 24.87 -9.41
N ILE A 260 15.81 24.56 -9.34
CA ILE A 260 15.19 24.01 -8.13
C ILE A 260 15.83 22.67 -7.74
N LEU A 261 16.03 21.77 -8.72
CA LEU A 261 16.64 20.47 -8.47
C LEU A 261 18.10 20.60 -8.03
N ASP A 262 18.89 21.42 -8.72
CA ASP A 262 20.31 21.60 -8.44
C ASP A 262 20.52 22.25 -7.08
N GLU A 263 19.71 23.25 -6.71
CA GLU A 263 19.73 23.85 -5.38
C GLU A 263 19.35 22.84 -4.29
N SER A 264 18.34 22.00 -4.54
CA SER A 264 17.93 20.95 -3.59
C SER A 264 19.06 19.97 -3.29
N LEU A 265 19.81 19.56 -4.32
CA LEU A 265 20.94 18.65 -4.18
C LEU A 265 22.15 19.35 -3.53
N ARG A 266 22.40 20.61 -3.88
CA ARG A 266 23.46 21.43 -3.26
C ARG A 266 23.28 21.53 -1.74
N LEU A 267 22.05 21.70 -1.25
CA LEU A 267 21.77 21.73 0.19
C LEU A 267 22.22 20.44 0.90
N LEU A 268 22.02 19.28 0.27
CA LEU A 268 22.45 17.99 0.80
C LEU A 268 23.98 17.88 0.80
N ASP A 269 24.63 18.30 -0.29
CA ASP A 269 26.08 18.22 -0.45
C ASP A 269 26.81 19.13 0.55
N GLU A 270 26.31 20.34 0.81
CA GLU A 270 26.89 21.27 1.80
C GLU A 270 26.80 20.76 3.24
N GLU A 271 25.65 20.18 3.61
CA GLU A 271 25.49 19.58 4.92
C GLU A 271 26.41 18.37 5.08
N GLU A 272 26.46 17.49 4.07
CA GLU A 272 27.30 16.29 4.10
C GLU A 272 28.78 16.65 4.18
N ALA A 273 29.24 17.66 3.44
CA ALA A 273 30.62 18.14 3.53
C ALA A 273 30.96 18.58 4.97
N THR A 274 30.03 19.31 5.62
CA THR A 274 30.19 19.73 7.01
C THR A 274 30.18 18.55 7.98
N ASP A 275 29.30 17.56 7.78
CA ASP A 275 29.24 16.33 8.59
C ASP A 275 30.54 15.52 8.47
N ASN A 276 31.09 15.39 7.26
CA ASN A 276 32.34 14.70 7.00
C ASN A 276 33.54 15.40 7.67
N ASP A 277 33.60 16.74 7.58
CA ASP A 277 34.63 17.54 8.25
C ASP A 277 34.58 17.37 9.78
N LEU A 278 33.38 17.40 10.37
CA LEU A 278 33.21 17.25 11.81
C LEU A 278 33.52 15.83 12.27
N ARG A 279 33.14 14.82 11.48
CA ARG A 279 33.52 13.42 11.72
C ARG A 279 35.02 13.23 11.65
N ALA A 280 35.71 13.85 10.70
CA ALA A 280 37.17 13.77 10.60
C ALA A 280 37.87 14.43 11.80
N LYS A 281 37.37 15.59 12.25
CA LYS A 281 37.93 16.35 13.38
C LYS A 281 37.70 15.67 14.73
N PHE A 282 36.50 15.16 14.96
CA PHE A 282 36.07 14.68 16.28
C PHE A 282 35.98 13.16 16.39
N LYS A 283 36.12 12.41 15.29
CA LYS A 283 36.22 10.94 15.22
C LYS A 283 35.15 10.26 16.08
N GLU A 284 35.57 9.53 17.11
CA GLU A 284 34.72 8.79 18.04
C GLU A 284 33.79 9.69 18.86
N ARG A 285 34.03 11.01 18.93
CA ARG A 285 33.15 11.95 19.64
C ARG A 285 32.04 12.51 18.73
N TRP A 286 32.02 12.16 17.44
CA TRP A 286 30.98 12.54 16.48
C TRP A 286 30.17 11.32 16.03
N GLN A 287 29.36 10.78 16.95
CA GLN A 287 28.60 9.54 16.75
C GLN A 287 27.18 9.83 16.29
N ARG A 288 27.02 10.10 15.00
CA ARG A 288 25.72 10.20 14.32
C ARG A 288 25.75 9.44 13.00
N THR A 289 24.59 9.04 12.50
CA THR A 289 24.46 8.48 11.15
C THR A 289 25.10 9.43 10.14
N ALA A 290 25.95 8.88 9.27
CA ALA A 290 26.62 9.66 8.26
C ALA A 290 25.63 10.20 7.24
N SER A 291 25.79 11.48 6.88
CA SER A 291 24.87 12.16 5.97
C SER A 291 24.80 11.45 4.60
N ASN A 292 25.89 10.83 4.15
CA ASN A 292 25.91 10.02 2.92
C ASN A 292 24.90 8.87 2.94
N GLU A 293 24.78 8.13 4.04
CA GLU A 293 23.82 7.05 4.23
C GLU A 293 22.40 7.58 4.35
N LEU A 294 22.21 8.67 5.12
CA LEU A 294 20.90 9.28 5.34
C LEU A 294 20.30 9.87 4.06
N TYR A 295 21.13 10.45 3.18
CA TYR A 295 20.70 11.15 1.97
C TYR A 295 20.59 10.24 0.73
N LYS A 296 20.97 8.96 0.82
CA LYS A 296 20.83 7.99 -0.28
C LYS A 296 19.45 8.01 -0.97
N PRO A 297 18.32 7.94 -0.22
CA PRO A 297 16.99 7.94 -0.85
C PRO A 297 16.69 9.24 -1.60
N LEU A 298 17.06 10.39 -1.02
CA LEU A 298 16.86 11.72 -1.63
C LEU A 298 17.71 11.89 -2.90
N ARG A 299 18.95 11.40 -2.89
CA ARG A 299 19.82 11.43 -4.07
C ARG A 299 19.31 10.52 -5.18
N ALA A 300 18.74 9.37 -4.84
CA ALA A 300 18.09 8.50 -5.82
C ALA A 300 16.85 9.19 -6.45
N GLU A 301 16.02 9.85 -5.63
CA GLU A 301 14.89 10.66 -6.10
C GLU A 301 15.37 11.81 -7.02
N GLY A 302 16.43 12.53 -6.64
CA GLY A 302 17.04 13.57 -7.47
C GLY A 302 17.62 13.06 -8.79
N ALA A 303 18.26 11.89 -8.80
CA ALA A 303 18.75 11.25 -10.03
C ALA A 303 17.60 10.89 -10.98
N ASN A 304 16.48 10.42 -10.45
CA ASN A 304 15.28 10.15 -11.25
C ASN A 304 14.73 11.43 -11.88
N PHE A 305 14.63 12.54 -11.13
CA PHE A 305 14.20 13.82 -11.70
C PHE A 305 15.15 14.33 -12.78
N ARG A 306 16.47 14.14 -12.61
CA ARG A 306 17.45 14.51 -13.64
C ARG A 306 17.23 13.71 -14.93
N ALA A 307 17.02 12.40 -14.82
CA ALA A 307 16.71 11.55 -15.98
C ALA A 307 15.40 11.95 -16.67
N VAL A 308 14.38 12.40 -15.93
CA VAL A 308 13.12 12.93 -16.48
C VAL A 308 13.37 14.23 -17.25
N LEU A 309 14.15 15.16 -16.68
CA LEU A 309 14.52 16.42 -17.35
C LEU A 309 15.33 16.19 -18.62
N ASP A 310 16.24 15.21 -18.63
CA ASP A 310 17.06 14.92 -19.82
C ASP A 310 16.22 14.32 -20.96
N LYS A 311 15.19 13.54 -20.65
CA LYS A 311 14.19 13.09 -21.64
C LYS A 311 13.36 14.26 -22.17
N ALA A 312 12.95 15.18 -21.30
CA ALA A 312 12.20 16.36 -21.70
C ALA A 312 13.02 17.25 -22.67
N VAL A 313 14.33 17.41 -22.43
CA VAL A 313 15.23 18.13 -23.37
C VAL A 313 15.24 17.49 -24.77
N GLN A 314 15.25 16.16 -24.85
CA GLN A 314 15.22 15.46 -26.14
C GLN A 314 13.88 15.68 -26.86
N ALA A 315 12.77 15.66 -26.13
CA ALA A 315 11.44 15.96 -26.66
C ALA A 315 11.35 17.41 -27.19
N ASP A 316 11.82 18.38 -26.41
CA ASP A 316 11.83 19.80 -26.78
C ASP A 316 12.64 20.04 -28.06
N ALA A 317 13.77 19.33 -28.23
CA ALA A 317 14.59 19.42 -29.43
C ALA A 317 13.82 18.95 -30.68
N GLN A 318 13.07 17.86 -30.59
CA GLN A 318 12.26 17.34 -31.69
C GLN A 318 11.14 18.31 -32.08
N VAL A 319 10.45 18.90 -31.10
CA VAL A 319 9.42 19.92 -31.35
C VAL A 319 10.02 21.15 -32.04
N LYS A 320 11.19 21.59 -31.56
CA LYS A 320 11.89 22.75 -32.12
C LYS A 320 12.34 22.52 -33.56
N GLU A 321 12.89 21.37 -33.87
CA GLU A 321 13.29 20.99 -35.24
C GLU A 321 12.07 20.94 -36.17
N ARG A 322 10.97 20.34 -35.70
CA ARG A 322 9.72 20.28 -36.46
C ARG A 322 9.12 21.66 -36.71
N TYR A 323 9.15 22.53 -35.71
CA TYR A 323 8.72 23.92 -35.83
C TYR A 323 9.54 24.66 -36.90
N GLN A 324 10.87 24.59 -36.81
CA GLN A 324 11.76 25.26 -37.76
C GLN A 324 11.50 24.82 -39.21
N SER A 325 11.24 23.52 -39.42
CA SER A 325 11.00 22.95 -40.76
C SER A 325 9.68 23.40 -41.40
N HIS A 326 8.69 23.83 -40.61
CA HIS A 326 7.34 24.19 -41.10
C HIS A 326 6.97 25.66 -40.88
N ARG A 327 7.83 26.43 -40.19
CA ARG A 327 7.58 27.80 -39.76
C ARG A 327 7.12 28.71 -40.89
N ASP A 328 7.83 28.70 -42.02
CA ASP A 328 7.57 29.63 -43.12
C ASP A 328 6.23 29.36 -43.80
N THR A 329 5.86 28.09 -43.96
CA THR A 329 4.57 27.70 -44.54
C THR A 329 3.40 28.00 -43.60
N ILE A 330 3.60 27.86 -42.28
CA ILE A 330 2.61 28.28 -41.28
C ILE A 330 2.47 29.81 -41.30
N ALA A 331 3.57 30.55 -41.41
CA ALA A 331 3.55 32.01 -41.51
C ALA A 331 2.82 32.47 -42.77
N LEU A 332 2.97 31.74 -43.89
CA LEU A 332 2.19 31.98 -45.10
C LEU A 332 0.68 31.77 -44.86
N LEU A 333 0.30 30.70 -44.17
CA LEU A 333 -1.10 30.40 -43.83
C LEU A 333 -1.74 31.46 -42.92
N CYS A 334 -0.94 32.22 -42.16
CA CYS A 334 -1.40 33.31 -41.30
C CYS A 334 -1.64 34.65 -42.03
N LYS A 335 -1.32 34.74 -43.34
CA LYS A 335 -1.48 35.99 -44.09
C LYS A 335 -2.97 36.29 -44.38
N PRO A 336 -3.34 37.58 -44.52
CA PRO A 336 -4.67 37.95 -45.01
C PRO A 336 -4.98 37.30 -46.37
N GLU A 337 -6.24 36.98 -46.62
CA GLU A 337 -6.70 36.30 -47.84
C GLU A 337 -6.11 36.85 -49.15
N PRO A 338 -6.04 38.18 -49.39
CA PRO A 338 -5.45 38.72 -50.64
C PRO A 338 -3.98 38.36 -50.81
N GLU A 339 -3.20 38.41 -49.72
CA GLU A 339 -1.77 38.09 -49.73
C GLU A 339 -1.51 36.59 -49.80
N LEU A 340 -2.37 35.80 -49.15
CA LEU A 340 -2.35 34.35 -49.26
C LEU A 340 -2.67 33.93 -50.70
N ASN A 341 -3.68 34.52 -51.33
CA ASN A 341 -4.04 34.23 -52.72
C ASN A 341 -2.92 34.59 -53.69
N ALA A 342 -2.26 35.75 -53.50
CA ALA A 342 -1.15 36.19 -54.34
C ALA A 342 0.08 35.26 -54.26
N ALA A 343 0.23 34.52 -53.17
CA ALA A 343 1.32 33.56 -52.98
C ALA A 343 1.03 32.17 -53.55
N ILE A 344 -0.23 31.88 -53.91
CA ILE A 344 -0.62 30.61 -54.53
C ILE A 344 -0.64 30.79 -56.05
N PRO A 345 0.15 30.02 -56.83
CA PRO A 345 0.16 30.12 -58.29
C PRO A 345 -1.23 29.91 -58.89
N SER A 346 -1.61 30.71 -59.88
CA SER A 346 -2.83 30.51 -60.66
C SER A 346 -2.67 29.32 -61.60
N ALA A 347 -3.74 28.56 -61.82
CA ALA A 347 -3.78 27.48 -62.80
C ALA A 347 -5.06 27.54 -63.63
N ASN A 348 -5.02 27.02 -64.86
CA ASN A 348 -6.19 27.03 -65.73
C ASN A 348 -7.36 26.24 -65.12
N PRO A 349 -8.60 26.79 -65.10
CA PRO A 349 -9.76 26.14 -64.53
C PRO A 349 -10.12 24.84 -65.26
N ALA A 350 -10.29 23.76 -64.50
CA ALA A 350 -10.73 22.48 -65.02
C ALA A 350 -12.27 22.46 -65.19
N LYS A 351 -12.79 23.19 -66.18
CA LYS A 351 -14.25 23.32 -66.45
C LYS A 351 -14.98 21.97 -66.59
N THR A 352 -14.28 20.92 -67.00
CA THR A 352 -14.80 19.54 -67.10
C THR A 352 -15.21 18.93 -65.75
N MET A 353 -14.76 19.50 -64.62
CA MET A 353 -14.99 18.95 -63.27
C MET A 353 -16.24 19.53 -62.59
N GLN A 354 -16.83 20.58 -63.16
CA GLN A 354 -17.98 21.27 -62.56
C GLN A 354 -19.25 20.42 -62.72
N GLY A 355 -19.72 19.80 -61.64
CA GLY A 355 -20.89 18.92 -61.64
C GLY A 355 -20.61 17.43 -61.92
N SER A 356 -19.34 17.01 -61.92
CA SER A 356 -18.98 15.59 -62.08
C SER A 356 -19.48 14.72 -60.92
N GLU A 357 -19.99 13.53 -61.24
CA GLU A 357 -20.47 12.55 -60.25
C GLU A 357 -19.37 12.13 -59.27
N VAL A 358 -18.13 11.96 -59.76
CA VAL A 358 -16.96 11.59 -58.92
C VAL A 358 -16.67 12.67 -57.87
N VAL A 359 -16.86 13.95 -58.21
CA VAL A 359 -16.67 15.06 -57.26
C VAL A 359 -17.73 15.01 -56.16
N ASN A 360 -18.98 14.71 -56.49
CA ASN A 360 -20.06 14.57 -55.51
C ASN A 360 -19.83 13.36 -54.59
N VAL A 361 -19.37 12.23 -55.14
CA VAL A 361 -18.98 11.05 -54.36
C VAL A 361 -17.84 11.39 -53.39
N LEU A 362 -16.77 12.04 -53.87
CA LEU A 362 -15.65 12.46 -53.02
C LEU A 362 -16.10 13.44 -51.92
N LYS A 363 -16.95 14.42 -52.22
CA LYS A 363 -17.51 15.35 -51.21
C LYS A 363 -18.25 14.60 -50.10
N SER A 364 -19.09 13.63 -50.47
CA SER A 364 -19.83 12.80 -49.52
C SER A 364 -18.90 11.96 -48.65
N LEU A 365 -17.89 11.31 -49.25
CA LEU A 365 -16.90 10.51 -48.52
C LEU A 365 -16.08 11.36 -47.53
N LEU A 366 -15.69 12.58 -47.93
CA LEU A 366 -14.94 13.50 -47.07
C LEU A 366 -15.80 14.02 -45.90
N ALA A 367 -17.08 14.35 -46.15
CA ALA A 367 -18.01 14.73 -45.09
C ALA A 367 -18.18 13.61 -44.05
N ASN A 368 -18.31 12.36 -44.51
CA ASN A 368 -18.40 11.20 -43.61
C ASN A 368 -17.10 10.99 -42.81
N LEU A 369 -15.93 11.25 -43.40
CA LEU A 369 -14.65 11.15 -42.71
C LEU A 369 -14.47 12.24 -41.64
N ASP A 370 -14.91 13.47 -41.92
CA ASP A 370 -14.89 14.55 -40.93
C ASP A 370 -15.88 14.31 -39.78
N GLU A 371 -17.04 13.70 -40.06
CA GLU A 371 -17.97 13.25 -38.99
C GLU A 371 -17.28 12.23 -38.08
N VAL A 372 -16.59 11.23 -38.64
CA VAL A 372 -15.83 10.24 -37.85
C VAL A 372 -14.76 10.88 -36.98
N LYS A 373 -14.03 11.87 -37.52
CA LYS A 373 -13.01 12.61 -36.75
C LYS A 373 -13.65 13.42 -35.62
N LYS A 374 -14.77 14.09 -35.86
CA LYS A 374 -15.51 14.87 -34.87
C LYS A 374 -16.11 13.97 -33.77
N GLU A 375 -16.62 12.79 -34.12
CA GLU A 375 -17.09 11.80 -33.15
C GLU A 375 -15.98 11.36 -32.19
N ARG A 376 -14.72 11.28 -32.65
CA ARG A 376 -13.58 10.92 -31.78
C ARG A 376 -13.28 11.94 -30.71
N GLU A 377 -13.51 13.23 -30.95
CA GLU A 377 -13.34 14.27 -29.93
C GLU A 377 -14.32 14.04 -28.76
N GLY A 378 -15.57 13.70 -29.08
CA GLY A 378 -16.57 13.31 -28.09
C GLY A 378 -16.20 12.03 -27.34
N LEU A 379 -15.75 10.99 -28.06
CA LEU A 379 -15.31 9.73 -27.44
C LEU A 379 -14.10 9.90 -26.53
N GLU A 380 -13.12 10.74 -26.90
CA GLU A 380 -11.97 11.04 -26.07
C GLU A 380 -12.40 11.75 -24.78
N SER A 381 -13.34 12.70 -24.86
CA SER A 381 -13.93 13.37 -23.70
C SER A 381 -14.67 12.39 -22.78
N ASP A 382 -15.48 11.49 -23.36
CA ASP A 382 -16.22 10.46 -22.61
C ASP A 382 -15.24 9.51 -21.90
N LEU A 383 -14.18 9.05 -22.58
CA LEU A 383 -13.17 8.16 -21.98
C LEU A 383 -12.46 8.81 -20.79
N LYS A 384 -12.14 10.12 -20.88
CA LYS A 384 -11.44 10.87 -19.83
C LYS A 384 -12.33 11.22 -18.63
N SER A 385 -13.62 11.47 -18.86
CA SER A 385 -14.54 11.96 -17.82
C SER A 385 -15.08 10.87 -16.89
N VAL A 386 -15.01 9.60 -17.32
CA VAL A 386 -15.50 8.48 -16.51
C VAL A 386 -14.64 8.26 -15.25
N ASN A 387 -15.29 8.36 -14.09
CA ASN A 387 -14.71 8.05 -12.79
C ASN A 387 -15.56 6.98 -12.07
N PHE A 388 -14.90 6.03 -11.43
CA PHE A 388 -15.55 4.98 -10.65
C PHE A 388 -14.66 4.58 -9.47
N ASP A 389 -15.29 4.16 -8.37
CA ASP A 389 -14.62 3.72 -7.16
C ASP A 389 -14.80 2.20 -6.96
N MET A 390 -13.68 1.49 -6.83
CA MET A 390 -13.64 0.04 -6.60
C MET A 390 -13.52 -0.36 -5.13
N THR A 391 -13.37 0.61 -4.22
CA THR A 391 -13.11 0.36 -2.80
C THR A 391 -14.16 -0.56 -2.19
N SER A 392 -15.44 -0.28 -2.43
CA SER A 392 -16.55 -1.08 -1.92
C SER A 392 -16.56 -2.52 -2.47
N LYS A 393 -16.25 -2.70 -3.76
CA LYS A 393 -16.19 -4.02 -4.40
C LYS A 393 -15.03 -4.86 -3.85
N PHE A 394 -13.86 -4.25 -3.67
CA PHE A 394 -12.70 -4.93 -3.07
C PHE A 394 -12.91 -5.24 -1.59
N LEU A 395 -13.52 -4.35 -0.81
CA LEU A 395 -13.90 -4.64 0.58
C LEU A 395 -14.90 -5.79 0.66
N THR A 396 -15.89 -5.83 -0.23
CA THR A 396 -16.89 -6.91 -0.29
C THR A 396 -16.22 -8.25 -0.61
N ALA A 397 -15.35 -8.30 -1.61
CA ALA A 397 -14.60 -9.50 -1.96
C ALA A 397 -13.70 -9.97 -0.81
N LEU A 398 -12.99 -9.06 -0.15
CA LEU A 398 -12.15 -9.39 1.00
C LEU A 398 -12.97 -9.98 2.17
N ALA A 399 -14.15 -9.42 2.43
CA ALA A 399 -15.04 -9.88 3.51
C ALA A 399 -15.68 -11.24 3.22
N GLN A 400 -15.97 -11.55 1.95
CA GLN A 400 -16.64 -12.79 1.54
C GLN A 400 -15.66 -13.94 1.31
N ASP A 401 -14.58 -13.67 0.57
CA ASP A 401 -13.67 -14.69 0.05
C ASP A 401 -12.35 -14.78 0.83
N GLY A 402 -12.08 -13.81 1.72
CA GLY A 402 -10.85 -13.72 2.51
C GLY A 402 -9.62 -13.26 1.71
N VAL A 403 -9.69 -13.25 0.38
CA VAL A 403 -8.65 -12.77 -0.54
C VAL A 403 -9.28 -11.95 -1.66
N ILE A 404 -8.50 -11.03 -2.24
CA ILE A 404 -8.97 -10.20 -3.35
C ILE A 404 -8.30 -10.69 -4.64
N ASN A 405 -9.10 -11.18 -5.59
CA ASN A 405 -8.65 -11.37 -6.97
C ASN A 405 -8.87 -10.07 -7.74
N GLU A 406 -7.88 -9.16 -7.67
CA GLU A 406 -8.02 -7.82 -8.23
C GLU A 406 -8.18 -7.84 -9.75
N GLU A 407 -7.47 -8.74 -10.43
CA GLU A 407 -7.44 -8.83 -11.88
C GLU A 407 -8.82 -9.15 -12.44
N ALA A 408 -9.43 -10.26 -12.00
CA ALA A 408 -10.73 -10.70 -12.50
C ALA A 408 -11.80 -9.63 -12.25
N LEU A 409 -11.80 -9.04 -11.05
CA LEU A 409 -12.78 -8.03 -10.66
C LEU A 409 -12.56 -6.71 -11.42
N SER A 410 -11.31 -6.28 -11.60
CA SER A 410 -10.97 -5.07 -12.36
C SER A 410 -11.31 -5.22 -13.83
N VAL A 411 -10.94 -6.33 -14.47
CA VAL A 411 -11.23 -6.57 -15.90
C VAL A 411 -12.73 -6.57 -16.15
N THR A 412 -13.50 -7.26 -15.30
CA THR A 412 -14.97 -7.32 -15.42
C THR A 412 -15.60 -5.93 -15.26
N GLU A 413 -15.17 -5.17 -14.26
CA GLU A 413 -15.74 -3.84 -14.03
C GLU A 413 -15.31 -2.83 -15.11
N LEU A 414 -14.05 -2.89 -15.55
CA LEU A 414 -13.56 -2.06 -16.65
C LEU A 414 -14.31 -2.37 -17.94
N ASP A 415 -14.60 -3.63 -18.25
CA ASP A 415 -15.40 -3.99 -19.42
C ASP A 415 -16.86 -3.51 -19.28
N ARG A 416 -17.45 -3.61 -18.09
CA ARG A 416 -18.80 -3.08 -17.82
C ARG A 416 -18.90 -1.57 -18.05
N ILE A 417 -17.85 -0.82 -17.68
CA ILE A 417 -17.84 0.64 -17.73
C ILE A 417 -17.37 1.16 -19.10
N TYR A 418 -16.25 0.62 -19.60
CA TYR A 418 -15.58 1.09 -20.81
C TYR A 418 -15.88 0.25 -22.05
N GLY A 419 -16.52 -0.92 -21.92
CA GLY A 419 -16.75 -1.83 -23.05
C GLY A 419 -17.52 -1.18 -24.19
N GLY A 420 -18.57 -0.42 -23.89
CA GLY A 420 -19.32 0.33 -24.90
C GLY A 420 -18.48 1.37 -25.65
N LEU A 421 -17.65 2.13 -24.92
CA LEU A 421 -16.74 3.12 -25.51
C LEU A 421 -15.65 2.44 -26.34
N LYS A 422 -15.06 1.36 -25.82
CA LYS A 422 -14.08 0.53 -26.54
C LYS A 422 -14.63 0.05 -27.87
N THR A 423 -15.86 -0.45 -27.90
CA THR A 423 -16.52 -0.90 -29.15
C THR A 423 -16.69 0.25 -30.14
N LYS A 424 -17.18 1.41 -29.69
CA LYS A 424 -17.32 2.60 -30.56
C LYS A 424 -15.98 3.06 -31.14
N VAL A 425 -14.90 3.00 -30.35
CA VAL A 425 -13.54 3.30 -30.85
C VAL A 425 -13.15 2.33 -31.97
N GLN A 426 -13.35 1.02 -31.78
CA GLN A 426 -13.03 0.03 -32.83
C GLN A 426 -13.88 0.21 -34.09
N GLU A 427 -15.17 0.53 -33.93
CA GLU A 427 -16.06 0.85 -35.06
C GLU A 427 -15.60 2.09 -35.81
N SER A 428 -15.18 3.15 -35.10
CA SER A 428 -14.63 4.37 -35.69
C SER A 428 -13.35 4.11 -36.51
N LEU A 429 -12.45 3.26 -35.99
CA LEU A 429 -11.23 2.86 -36.70
C LEU A 429 -11.57 2.10 -38.00
N LYS A 430 -12.45 1.09 -37.91
CA LYS A 430 -12.88 0.30 -39.06
C LYS A 430 -13.64 1.12 -40.11
N LYS A 431 -14.50 2.06 -39.66
CA LYS A 431 -15.22 2.99 -40.55
C LYS A 431 -14.22 3.87 -41.31
N GLN A 432 -13.16 4.36 -40.65
CA GLN A 432 -12.11 5.12 -41.32
C GLN A 432 -11.36 4.29 -42.37
N GLU A 433 -10.99 3.04 -42.07
CA GLU A 433 -10.28 2.18 -43.04
C GLU A 433 -11.04 2.06 -44.37
N GLY A 434 -12.35 1.77 -44.29
CA GLY A 434 -13.21 1.71 -45.47
C GLY A 434 -13.37 3.05 -46.18
N LEU A 435 -13.50 4.15 -45.44
CA LEU A 435 -13.60 5.50 -46.02
C LEU A 435 -12.32 5.89 -46.75
N LEU A 436 -11.13 5.67 -46.17
CA LEU A 436 -9.85 5.99 -46.80
C LEU A 436 -9.63 5.16 -48.07
N GLN A 437 -9.98 3.88 -48.06
CA GLN A 437 -9.90 3.02 -49.25
C GLN A 437 -10.79 3.57 -50.37
N ASN A 438 -12.05 3.90 -50.07
CA ASN A 438 -12.98 4.44 -51.06
C ASN A 438 -12.53 5.82 -51.58
N ILE A 439 -12.02 6.69 -50.69
CA ILE A 439 -11.47 8.01 -51.08
C ILE A 439 -10.30 7.84 -52.03
N GLN A 440 -9.38 6.91 -51.77
CA GLN A 440 -8.24 6.65 -52.66
C GLN A 440 -8.67 6.19 -54.05
N VAL A 441 -9.63 5.25 -54.12
CA VAL A 441 -10.16 4.76 -55.41
C VAL A 441 -10.86 5.89 -56.18
N SER A 442 -11.77 6.62 -55.54
CA SER A 442 -12.45 7.75 -56.17
C SER A 442 -11.49 8.88 -56.55
N HIS A 443 -10.43 9.10 -55.76
CA HIS A 443 -9.39 10.07 -56.10
C HIS A 443 -8.58 9.65 -57.33
N GLN A 444 -8.29 8.36 -57.53
CA GLN A 444 -7.62 7.90 -58.76
C GLN A 444 -8.47 8.17 -60.01
N GLU A 445 -9.79 8.03 -59.91
CA GLU A 445 -10.71 8.40 -61.00
C GLU A 445 -10.75 9.91 -61.21
N PHE A 446 -10.79 10.68 -60.13
CA PHE A 446 -10.71 12.14 -60.17
C PHE A 446 -9.43 12.64 -60.85
N SER A 447 -8.28 12.07 -60.50
CA SER A 447 -6.98 12.46 -61.04
C SER A 447 -6.84 12.18 -62.54
N LYS A 448 -7.52 11.17 -63.09
CA LYS A 448 -7.57 10.93 -64.55
C LYS A 448 -8.29 12.05 -65.32
N MET A 449 -9.23 12.74 -64.67
CA MET A 449 -9.97 13.85 -65.27
C MET A 449 -9.22 15.18 -65.18
N LYS A 450 -8.18 15.26 -64.34
CA LYS A 450 -7.34 16.44 -64.18
C LYS A 450 -6.27 16.47 -65.27
N GLN A 451 -6.12 17.59 -65.99
CA GLN A 451 -5.01 17.76 -66.94
C GLN A 451 -3.73 18.12 -66.17
N SER A 452 -2.67 17.33 -66.34
CA SER A 452 -1.36 17.66 -65.75
C SER A 452 -0.64 18.67 -66.63
N ASN A 453 -0.38 19.86 -66.08
CA ASN A 453 0.51 20.86 -66.63
C ASN A 453 1.38 21.45 -65.51
N ASN A 454 2.48 22.13 -65.85
CA ASN A 454 3.45 22.60 -64.85
C ASN A 454 2.85 23.59 -63.84
N GLU A 455 1.93 24.46 -64.27
CA GLU A 455 1.27 25.47 -63.44
C GLU A 455 0.32 24.82 -62.42
N ALA A 456 -0.47 23.84 -62.86
CA ALA A 456 -1.38 23.06 -62.03
C ALA A 456 -0.62 22.19 -61.01
N ASN A 457 0.52 21.62 -61.41
CA ASN A 457 1.37 20.85 -60.51
C ASN A 457 1.98 21.75 -59.41
N LEU A 458 2.47 22.94 -59.75
CA LEU A 458 3.02 23.89 -58.80
C LEU A 458 1.95 24.41 -57.83
N ARG A 459 0.75 24.74 -58.34
CA ARG A 459 -0.39 25.13 -57.51
C ARG A 459 -0.80 24.01 -56.55
N GLU A 460 -0.89 22.78 -57.05
CA GLU A 460 -1.21 21.61 -56.23
C GLU A 460 -0.16 21.40 -55.12
N GLU A 461 1.12 21.52 -55.42
CA GLU A 461 2.20 21.41 -54.43
C GLU A 461 2.06 22.45 -53.31
N VAL A 462 1.80 23.72 -53.66
CA VAL A 462 1.58 24.78 -52.67
C VAL A 462 0.35 24.49 -51.80
N LEU A 463 -0.76 24.03 -52.39
CA LEU A 463 -1.97 23.68 -51.64
C LEU A 463 -1.74 22.50 -50.69
N LYS A 464 -1.00 21.46 -51.11
CA LYS A 464 -0.59 20.34 -50.25
C LYS A 464 0.26 20.81 -49.08
N ASN A 465 1.21 21.71 -49.34
CA ASN A 465 2.09 22.27 -48.32
C ASN A 465 1.30 23.12 -47.31
N LEU A 466 0.32 23.92 -47.75
CA LEU A 466 -0.57 24.69 -46.86
C LEU A 466 -1.46 23.80 -46.00
N ALA A 467 -2.02 22.72 -46.56
CA ALA A 467 -2.81 21.75 -45.80
C ALA A 467 -1.95 21.06 -44.73
N THR A 468 -0.73 20.65 -45.11
CA THR A 468 0.26 20.04 -44.21
C THR A 468 0.71 21.02 -43.12
N ALA A 469 0.85 22.31 -43.45
CA ALA A 469 1.22 23.34 -42.48
C ALA A 469 0.15 23.54 -41.40
N TYR A 470 -1.13 23.49 -41.75
CA TYR A 470 -2.22 23.51 -40.78
C TYR A 470 -2.14 22.32 -39.81
N ASP A 471 -1.98 21.10 -40.33
CA ASP A 471 -1.93 19.89 -39.50
C ASP A 471 -0.71 19.95 -38.54
N ASN A 472 0.44 20.41 -39.04
CA ASN A 472 1.63 20.65 -38.22
C ASN A 472 1.42 21.75 -37.18
N PHE A 473 0.72 22.85 -37.50
CA PHE A 473 0.42 23.91 -36.54
C PHE A 473 -0.40 23.36 -35.37
N VAL A 474 -1.48 22.64 -35.64
CA VAL A 474 -2.36 22.08 -34.60
C VAL A 474 -1.58 21.12 -33.70
N GLU A 475 -0.76 20.25 -34.29
CA GLU A 475 0.05 19.30 -33.53
C GLU A 475 1.15 19.99 -32.72
N LEU A 476 1.81 21.01 -33.27
CA LEU A 476 2.84 21.79 -32.56
C LEU A 476 2.25 22.54 -31.36
N VAL A 477 1.10 23.20 -31.52
CA VAL A 477 0.42 23.90 -30.41
C VAL A 477 0.07 22.91 -29.31
N ALA A 478 -0.57 21.78 -29.64
CA ALA A 478 -0.93 20.77 -28.66
C ALA A 478 0.28 20.21 -27.90
N ASN A 479 1.37 19.90 -28.64
CA ASN A 479 2.62 19.41 -28.07
C ASN A 479 3.31 20.43 -27.15
N LEU A 480 3.29 21.72 -27.51
CA LEU A 480 3.88 22.79 -26.72
C LEU A 480 3.05 23.12 -25.47
N GLU A 481 1.72 23.09 -25.56
CA GLU A 481 0.84 23.22 -24.41
C GLU A 481 1.01 22.06 -23.43
N GLU A 482 1.14 20.82 -23.93
CA GLU A 482 1.44 19.65 -23.12
C GLU A 482 2.80 19.75 -22.44
N GLY A 483 3.85 20.18 -23.17
CA GLY A 483 5.17 20.44 -22.60
C GLY A 483 5.16 21.53 -21.53
N THR A 484 4.44 22.63 -21.77
CA THR A 484 4.27 23.72 -20.81
C THR A 484 3.59 23.23 -19.53
N LYS A 485 2.51 22.45 -19.67
CA LYS A 485 1.80 21.84 -18.56
C LYS A 485 2.73 20.89 -17.77
N PHE A 486 3.47 20.03 -18.47
CA PHE A 486 4.43 19.11 -17.86
C PHE A 486 5.46 19.85 -16.99
N TYR A 487 6.08 20.92 -17.50
CA TYR A 487 7.08 21.66 -16.72
C TYR A 487 6.49 22.38 -15.52
N ASN A 488 5.24 22.84 -15.59
CA ASN A 488 4.55 23.46 -14.46
C ASN A 488 4.21 22.43 -13.37
N GLU A 489 3.70 21.27 -13.74
CA GLU A 489 3.45 20.16 -12.79
C GLU A 489 4.76 19.66 -12.16
N LEU A 490 5.83 19.54 -12.96
CA LEU A 490 7.16 19.16 -12.47
C LEU A 490 7.71 20.18 -11.47
N THR A 491 7.45 21.48 -11.67
CA THR A 491 7.86 22.53 -10.73
C THR A 491 7.23 22.30 -9.36
N GLU A 492 5.94 21.98 -9.28
CA GLU A 492 5.28 21.69 -8.00
C GLU A 492 5.87 20.44 -7.30
N ILE A 493 6.25 19.42 -8.08
CA ILE A 493 6.91 18.22 -7.56
C ILE A 493 8.30 18.57 -7.02
N LEU A 494 9.10 19.32 -7.78
CA LEU A 494 10.45 19.71 -7.39
C LEU A 494 10.47 20.66 -6.19
N VAL A 495 9.49 21.57 -6.05
CA VAL A 495 9.36 22.41 -4.85
C VAL A 495 9.08 21.57 -3.60
N ARG A 496 8.24 20.52 -3.71
CA ARG A 496 8.02 19.58 -2.59
C ARG A 496 9.29 18.80 -2.25
N PHE A 497 10.04 18.38 -3.26
CA PHE A 497 11.34 17.72 -3.07
C PHE A 497 12.36 18.66 -2.41
N GLN A 498 12.42 19.93 -2.84
CA GLN A 498 13.28 20.96 -2.24
C GLN A 498 12.96 21.17 -0.76
N ASN A 499 11.67 21.30 -0.42
CA ASN A 499 11.24 21.43 0.98
C ASN A 499 11.68 20.21 1.81
N LYS A 500 11.52 18.99 1.28
CA LYS A 500 11.98 17.75 1.92
C LYS A 500 13.49 17.77 2.20
N CYS A 501 14.30 18.25 1.24
CA CYS A 501 15.75 18.39 1.40
C CYS A 501 16.11 19.50 2.41
N SER A 502 15.42 20.63 2.37
CA SER A 502 15.61 21.73 3.31
C SER A 502 15.30 21.32 4.75
N ASP A 503 14.16 20.65 4.97
CA ASP A 503 13.70 20.22 6.30
C ASP A 503 14.68 19.24 6.94
N ILE A 504 15.17 18.24 6.19
CA ILE A 504 16.13 17.27 6.71
C ILE A 504 17.48 17.93 7.00
N VAL A 505 17.96 18.83 6.14
CA VAL A 505 19.21 19.56 6.35
C VAL A 505 19.08 20.51 7.55
N PHE A 506 17.93 21.14 7.75
CA PHE A 506 17.66 21.98 8.91
C PHE A 506 17.69 21.19 10.22
N ALA A 507 17.03 20.02 10.24
CA ALA A 507 17.07 19.11 11.39
C ALA A 507 18.51 18.69 11.71
N ARG A 508 19.30 18.38 10.67
CA ARG A 508 20.71 17.99 10.80
C ARG A 508 21.61 19.12 11.27
N LYS A 509 21.39 20.35 10.81
CA LYS A 509 22.09 21.55 11.32
C LYS A 509 21.76 21.80 12.79
N THR A 510 20.51 21.58 13.19
CA THR A 510 20.10 21.69 14.61
C THR A 510 20.80 20.63 15.46
N GLU A 511 20.77 19.35 15.03
CA GLU A 511 21.50 18.25 15.68
C GLU A 511 23.01 18.51 15.73
N ARG A 512 23.60 19.09 14.67
CA ARG A 512 25.00 19.56 14.62
C ARG A 512 25.33 20.51 15.75
N ASP A 513 24.53 21.55 15.91
CA ASP A 513 24.80 22.60 16.90
C ASP A 513 24.64 22.07 18.34
N GLU A 514 23.70 21.16 18.57
CA GLU A 514 23.53 20.47 19.85
C GLU A 514 24.74 19.57 20.19
N LEU A 515 25.17 18.70 19.27
CA LEU A 515 26.35 17.84 19.51
C LEU A 515 27.62 18.67 19.71
N LEU A 516 27.79 19.77 18.98
CA LEU A 516 28.93 20.66 19.18
C LEU A 516 28.92 21.30 20.57
N LYS A 517 27.76 21.71 21.07
CA LYS A 517 27.60 22.26 22.42
C LYS A 517 27.91 21.23 23.50
N ASP A 518 27.44 19.99 23.33
CA ASP A 518 27.72 18.90 24.26
C ASP A 518 29.19 18.51 24.24
N LEU A 519 29.80 18.50 23.06
CA LEU A 519 31.22 18.24 22.89
C LEU A 519 32.08 19.30 23.57
N GLN A 520 31.76 20.58 23.38
CA GLN A 520 32.43 21.69 24.08
C GLN A 520 32.31 21.56 25.60
N GLN A 521 31.13 21.20 26.12
CA GLN A 521 30.94 20.95 27.56
C GLN A 521 31.74 19.75 28.05
N SER A 522 31.82 18.67 27.25
CA SER A 522 32.58 17.47 27.60
C SER A 522 34.09 17.74 27.67
N ILE A 523 34.63 18.49 26.71
CA ILE A 523 36.03 18.89 26.68
C ILE A 523 36.35 19.83 27.85
N ALA A 524 35.45 20.78 28.16
CA ALA A 524 35.62 21.66 29.32
C ALA A 524 35.56 20.94 30.68
N ARG A 525 34.96 19.75 30.74
CA ARG A 525 34.88 18.91 31.95
C ARG A 525 36.03 17.90 32.06
N GLU A 526 36.83 17.71 31.01
CA GLU A 526 38.03 16.88 31.07
C GLU A 526 39.14 17.63 31.84
N PRO A 527 39.66 17.09 32.97
CA PRO A 527 40.72 17.75 33.72
C PRO A 527 41.98 17.87 32.86
N SER A 528 42.40 19.11 32.58
CA SER A 528 43.48 19.42 31.63
C SER A 528 44.91 19.17 32.16
N ALA A 529 45.10 18.32 33.16
CA ALA A 529 46.43 18.04 33.69
C ALA A 529 46.60 16.55 34.06
N PRO A 530 47.71 15.90 33.66
CA PRO A 530 48.11 14.65 34.32
C PRO A 530 48.34 14.98 35.80
N SER A 531 47.68 14.25 36.70
CA SER A 531 47.93 14.35 38.13
C SER A 531 49.40 14.04 38.38
N ILE A 532 50.21 15.07 38.70
CA ILE A 532 51.56 14.86 39.20
C ILE A 532 51.40 14.18 40.57
N PRO A 533 51.88 12.94 40.77
CA PRO A 533 51.83 12.32 42.08
C PRO A 533 52.74 13.12 43.02
N THR A 534 52.18 13.63 44.11
CA THR A 534 52.95 14.31 45.16
C THR A 534 53.94 13.32 45.80
N PRO A 535 55.23 13.67 45.96
CA PRO A 535 56.21 12.77 46.57
C PRO A 535 55.85 12.42 48.02
N ALA A 536 55.99 11.13 48.35
CA ALA A 536 55.67 10.53 49.64
C ALA A 536 56.66 10.90 50.77
N TYR A 537 56.80 12.19 51.09
CA TYR A 537 57.57 12.65 52.27
C TYR A 537 56.70 13.34 53.34
N GLN A 538 55.42 13.61 53.07
CA GLN A 538 54.49 14.08 54.10
C GLN A 538 53.65 12.93 54.65
N SER A 539 54.33 11.92 55.17
CA SER A 539 53.74 10.93 56.06
C SER A 539 54.69 10.72 57.24
N SER A 540 54.41 11.43 58.32
CA SER A 540 54.87 11.05 59.65
C SER A 540 53.80 11.33 60.69
N PRO A 541 53.75 10.51 61.75
CA PRO A 541 52.50 10.02 62.29
C PRO A 541 52.18 10.59 63.68
N ALA A 542 50.90 10.49 64.01
CA ALA A 542 50.34 10.37 65.35
C ALA A 542 50.50 11.56 66.32
N GLY A 543 49.36 12.23 66.53
CA GLY A 543 49.08 13.04 67.71
C GLY A 543 47.57 13.23 67.81
N GLY A 544 46.88 12.31 68.49
CA GLY A 544 45.43 12.32 68.60
C GLY A 544 44.93 13.36 69.59
N HIS A 545 43.86 14.08 69.24
CA HIS A 545 42.88 14.67 70.16
C HIS A 545 41.57 14.95 69.41
N THR A 546 40.46 14.38 69.89
CA THR A 546 39.09 14.94 69.78
C THR A 546 38.90 15.92 70.96
N PRO A 547 37.98 16.93 70.98
CA PRO A 547 36.59 16.90 70.49
C PRO A 547 36.05 18.24 69.87
N THR A 548 34.73 18.31 69.66
CA THR A 548 33.84 19.27 68.94
C THR A 548 33.63 20.68 69.60
N PRO A 549 32.63 21.52 69.21
CA PRO A 549 32.56 22.62 68.21
C PRO A 549 32.42 24.06 68.85
N PRO A 550 32.37 25.22 68.12
CA PRO A 550 31.10 25.80 67.60
C PRO A 550 31.16 26.74 66.34
N THR A 551 29.99 26.98 65.74
CA THR A 551 29.55 27.99 64.72
C THR A 551 29.53 29.45 65.28
N PRO A 552 29.16 30.58 64.57
CA PRO A 552 28.73 30.84 63.16
C PRO A 552 29.18 32.17 62.45
N ALA A 553 29.04 32.21 61.10
CA ALA A 553 28.70 33.31 60.13
C ALA A 553 29.52 34.65 60.07
N PRO A 554 29.49 35.47 58.97
CA PRO A 554 28.59 35.50 57.81
C PRO A 554 29.25 35.59 56.40
N ARG A 555 28.46 35.25 55.36
CA ARG A 555 28.79 35.45 53.94
C ARG A 555 28.22 36.78 53.44
N THR A 556 29.05 37.61 52.82
CA THR A 556 28.64 38.82 52.09
C THR A 556 28.49 38.56 50.60
N MET A 557 27.24 38.64 50.14
CA MET A 557 26.73 39.37 48.97
C MET A 557 27.52 39.28 47.64
N ALA A 558 26.95 38.56 46.68
CA ALA A 558 27.09 38.87 45.25
C ALA A 558 25.68 39.14 44.67
N THR A 559 25.61 40.19 43.87
CA THR A 559 24.46 40.96 43.40
C THR A 559 23.47 40.20 42.51
N THR A 560 22.19 40.46 42.76
CA THR A 560 21.01 40.07 41.99
C THR A 560 20.95 40.75 40.62
N LYS A 561 20.78 39.97 39.53
CA LYS A 561 20.26 40.48 38.25
C LYS A 561 18.72 40.48 38.28
N PRO A 562 18.03 41.45 37.65
CA PRO A 562 16.57 41.56 37.68
C PRO A 562 15.89 40.45 36.86
N GLN A 563 14.81 39.90 37.42
CA GLN A 563 13.91 38.97 36.76
C GLN A 563 12.99 39.76 35.79
N PRO A 564 12.74 39.30 34.55
CA PRO A 564 11.81 39.96 33.65
C PRO A 564 10.36 39.85 34.18
N PRO A 565 9.49 40.85 33.94
CA PRO A 565 8.12 40.83 34.43
C PRO A 565 7.30 39.71 33.80
N ALA A 566 6.35 39.17 34.57
CA ALA A 566 5.41 38.17 34.11
C ALA A 566 4.55 38.70 32.96
N ARG A 567 4.38 37.88 31.91
CA ARG A 567 3.54 38.19 30.74
C ARG A 567 2.06 38.28 31.16
N PRO A 568 1.28 39.26 30.68
CA PRO A 568 -0.15 39.32 30.93
C PRO A 568 -0.88 38.14 30.24
N PRO A 569 -2.01 37.66 30.80
CA PRO A 569 -2.82 36.60 30.19
C PRO A 569 -3.43 37.05 28.85
N PRO A 570 -3.68 36.12 27.90
CA PRO A 570 -4.23 36.45 26.59
C PRO A 570 -5.67 36.99 26.69
N PRO A 571 -6.12 37.85 25.75
CA PRO A 571 -7.47 38.41 25.75
C PRO A 571 -8.52 37.32 25.50
N VAL A 572 -9.56 37.30 26.34
CA VAL A 572 -10.75 36.47 26.13
C VAL A 572 -11.61 37.14 25.06
N LEU A 573 -11.72 36.52 23.89
CA LEU A 573 -12.66 36.96 22.85
C LEU A 573 -14.08 36.46 23.21
N PRO A 574 -15.10 37.34 23.30
CA PRO A 574 -16.47 36.91 23.54
C PRO A 574 -17.05 36.21 22.31
N ALA A 575 -17.44 34.95 22.50
CA ALA A 575 -18.31 34.24 21.57
C ALA A 575 -19.73 34.80 21.69
N ASN A 576 -20.11 35.70 20.78
CA ASN A 576 -21.46 35.80 20.21
C ASN A 576 -21.57 37.00 19.27
N ARG A 577 -21.66 36.72 17.96
CA ARG A 577 -22.42 37.55 17.02
C ARG A 577 -22.86 36.70 15.82
N ALA A 578 -24.01 36.07 15.96
CA ALA A 578 -24.78 35.59 14.83
C ALA A 578 -25.39 36.82 14.12
N ALA A 579 -25.13 36.97 12.82
CA ALA A 579 -25.79 37.94 11.97
C ALA A 579 -27.01 37.28 11.32
N SER A 580 -28.10 38.03 11.34
CA SER A 580 -29.45 37.78 10.86
C SER A 580 -29.59 37.80 9.34
N ALA A 581 -30.41 36.90 8.78
CA ALA A 581 -31.18 37.12 7.55
C ALA A 581 -32.53 36.38 7.62
N THR A 582 -33.60 37.12 7.34
CA THR A 582 -35.05 36.80 7.28
C THR A 582 -35.41 36.05 5.96
N ALA A 583 -36.05 34.86 5.97
CA ALA A 583 -37.50 34.49 5.93
C ALA A 583 -38.13 34.37 4.50
N PRO A 584 -39.26 33.63 4.24
CA PRO A 584 -39.78 32.35 4.79
C PRO A 584 -40.51 31.38 3.77
N ALA A 585 -41.00 30.23 4.29
CA ALA A 585 -42.22 29.43 3.93
C ALA A 585 -42.03 28.00 3.30
N PRO A 586 -43.04 27.10 3.35
CA PRO A 586 -43.58 26.41 4.55
C PRO A 586 -43.65 24.86 4.43
N ALA A 587 -44.01 24.19 5.54
CA ALA A 587 -44.10 22.74 5.78
C ALA A 587 -45.25 22.00 5.04
N PRO A 588 -45.36 20.66 5.21
CA PRO A 588 -46.45 20.19 6.08
C PRO A 588 -46.16 19.01 7.04
N ALA A 589 -46.97 19.04 8.10
CA ALA A 589 -47.35 18.13 9.20
C ALA A 589 -47.10 16.60 9.16
N GLY A 590 -46.91 16.03 10.36
CA GLY A 590 -47.02 14.58 10.62
C GLY A 590 -46.76 14.10 12.07
N THR A 591 -47.67 14.40 13.00
CA THR A 591 -48.14 13.68 14.23
C THR A 591 -47.24 12.74 15.07
N GLY A 592 -47.16 13.05 16.40
CA GLY A 592 -47.24 12.11 17.55
C GLY A 592 -45.99 11.29 17.89
N THR A 593 -45.51 11.08 19.13
CA THR A 593 -46.06 11.14 20.50
C THR A 593 -44.89 11.20 21.51
N ALA A 594 -45.08 11.89 22.63
CA ALA A 594 -44.24 11.89 23.84
C ALA A 594 -44.31 10.52 24.59
N ALA A 595 -43.48 10.07 25.54
CA ALA A 595 -42.57 10.64 26.56
C ALA A 595 -41.71 9.46 27.14
N PRO A 596 -41.00 9.54 28.29
CA PRO A 596 -40.14 10.58 28.87
C PRO A 596 -38.71 10.07 29.20
N ALA A 597 -37.82 11.01 29.51
CA ALA A 597 -36.48 10.80 30.09
C ALA A 597 -36.51 10.43 31.58
N PRO A 598 -35.38 9.96 32.14
CA PRO A 598 -34.96 10.32 33.49
C PRO A 598 -33.62 11.09 33.51
N ALA A 599 -33.58 12.07 34.41
CA ALA A 599 -32.47 12.99 34.69
C ALA A 599 -31.41 12.35 35.66
N PRO A 600 -30.30 13.04 35.98
CA PRO A 600 -28.98 12.45 36.17
C PRO A 600 -28.59 12.20 37.65
N ALA A 601 -27.52 11.42 37.86
CA ALA A 601 -26.79 11.35 39.13
C ALA A 601 -25.28 11.57 38.92
N PRO A 602 -24.57 12.19 39.88
CA PRO A 602 -23.24 12.78 39.70
C PRO A 602 -22.11 11.80 40.02
N GLY A 603 -21.10 11.73 39.15
CA GLY A 603 -19.93 10.88 39.33
C GLY A 603 -18.65 11.63 38.97
N SER A 604 -17.84 11.92 39.99
CA SER A 604 -16.54 12.56 39.96
C SER A 604 -15.54 11.94 38.97
N ALA A 605 -15.04 12.74 38.03
CA ALA A 605 -13.90 12.41 37.18
C ALA A 605 -12.58 12.85 37.85
N PRO A 606 -11.51 12.02 37.86
CA PRO A 606 -10.19 12.45 38.31
C PRO A 606 -9.50 13.33 37.27
N LEU A 607 -8.76 14.33 37.76
CA LEU A 607 -7.88 15.23 37.01
C LEU A 607 -6.83 14.44 36.19
N PRO A 608 -6.59 14.78 34.90
CA PRO A 608 -5.45 14.27 34.17
C PRO A 608 -4.18 15.04 34.58
N GLN A 609 -3.22 14.29 35.11
CA GLN A 609 -1.87 14.69 35.48
C GLN A 609 -1.11 15.10 34.20
N ALA A 610 -0.66 16.35 34.14
CA ALA A 610 0.11 16.88 33.03
C ALA A 610 1.46 16.15 32.90
N GLN A 611 1.60 15.31 31.87
CA GLN A 611 2.88 14.80 31.40
C GLN A 611 3.51 15.83 30.46
N GLY A 612 4.79 16.14 30.68
CA GLY A 612 5.58 17.03 29.83
C GLY A 612 5.78 16.47 28.41
N PRO A 613 6.25 17.29 27.46
CA PRO A 613 6.35 16.90 26.06
C PRO A 613 7.36 15.76 25.86
N PRO A 614 7.05 14.73 25.06
CA PRO A 614 8.00 13.69 24.73
C PRO A 614 9.04 14.19 23.71
N TYR A 615 10.27 13.72 23.87
CA TYR A 615 11.36 13.83 22.90
C TYR A 615 10.94 13.24 21.54
N PRO A 616 11.37 13.81 20.39
CA PRO A 616 11.11 13.23 19.09
C PRO A 616 12.00 11.99 18.86
N THR A 617 11.50 10.82 19.24
CA THR A 617 11.98 9.54 18.70
C THR A 617 11.46 9.39 17.27
N TYR A 618 12.36 9.43 16.29
CA TYR A 618 12.11 9.08 14.90
C TYR A 618 11.62 7.61 14.81
N PRO A 619 10.41 7.33 14.30
CA PRO A 619 10.02 5.98 13.94
C PRO A 619 10.78 5.56 12.67
N GLY A 620 11.38 4.37 12.70
CA GLY A 620 11.91 3.71 11.51
C GLY A 620 10.83 3.58 10.44
N TYR A 621 11.19 3.93 9.21
CA TYR A 621 10.31 3.85 8.05
C TYR A 621 9.92 2.40 7.73
N PRO A 622 8.62 2.06 7.67
CA PRO A 622 8.11 0.94 6.90
C PRO A 622 8.18 1.28 5.41
N GLY A 623 8.34 0.23 4.58
CA GLY A 623 8.75 0.32 3.20
C GLY A 623 7.88 1.15 2.24
N TYR A 624 8.57 1.70 1.24
CA TYR A 624 8.13 2.07 -0.09
C TYR A 624 6.62 1.95 -0.39
N CYS A 625 5.91 3.08 -0.25
CA CYS A 625 4.78 3.38 -1.13
C CYS A 625 5.32 4.17 -2.32
N GLN A 626 5.31 3.55 -3.49
CA GLN A 626 5.46 4.24 -4.78
C GLN A 626 4.38 5.34 -4.85
N MET A 627 4.81 6.60 -4.71
CA MET A 627 3.98 7.72 -5.11
C MET A 627 3.83 7.62 -6.63
N PRO A 628 2.62 7.60 -7.20
CA PRO A 628 2.45 7.52 -8.64
C PRO A 628 3.07 8.79 -9.23
N MET A 629 4.26 8.63 -9.84
CA MET A 629 4.82 9.63 -10.73
C MET A 629 3.76 9.93 -11.80
N PRO A 630 3.62 11.18 -12.28
CA PRO A 630 2.90 11.42 -13.52
C PRO A 630 3.53 10.49 -14.56
N MET A 631 2.78 9.47 -14.95
CA MET A 631 3.16 8.56 -16.02
C MET A 631 3.49 9.45 -17.20
N GLY A 632 4.78 9.55 -17.51
CA GLY A 632 5.26 10.26 -18.69
C GLY A 632 4.69 9.56 -19.91
N TYR A 633 3.51 9.99 -20.31
CA TYR A 633 3.07 9.90 -21.68
C TYR A 633 4.19 10.55 -22.48
N ASN A 634 4.84 9.78 -23.34
CA ASN A 634 5.85 10.27 -24.25
C ASN A 634 5.13 10.48 -25.59
N PRO A 635 4.71 11.70 -25.96
CA PRO A 635 4.04 11.94 -27.24
C PRO A 635 4.98 11.73 -28.44
N TYR A 636 6.29 11.56 -28.20
CA TYR A 636 7.33 11.57 -29.23
C TYR A 636 7.89 10.19 -29.61
N ALA A 637 7.23 9.11 -29.20
CA ALA A 637 7.65 7.75 -29.57
C ALA A 637 6.95 7.21 -30.81
N TYR A 638 6.87 7.98 -31.91
CA TYR A 638 6.35 7.44 -33.18
C TYR A 638 7.14 7.92 -34.39
N GLY A 639 8.06 7.05 -34.83
CA GLY A 639 8.72 7.20 -36.12
C GLY A 639 10.08 6.52 -36.25
N GLN A 640 10.21 5.19 -36.07
CA GLN A 640 11.22 4.41 -36.80
C GLN A 640 10.92 2.90 -36.84
N TYR A 641 10.52 2.46 -38.04
CA TYR A 641 10.74 1.22 -38.78
C TYR A 641 10.85 -0.20 -38.16
N ASN A 642 10.33 -1.10 -38.99
CA ASN A 642 10.15 -2.55 -38.94
C ASN A 642 11.44 -3.35 -39.31
N MET A 643 11.83 -4.37 -38.54
CA MET A 643 12.28 -5.74 -38.96
C MET A 643 13.01 -6.51 -37.81
N PRO A 644 12.94 -7.86 -37.75
CA PRO A 644 13.19 -8.64 -36.54
C PRO A 644 14.63 -9.21 -36.48
N TYR A 645 15.28 -9.11 -35.32
CA TYR A 645 16.41 -9.96 -34.95
C TYR A 645 16.34 -10.35 -33.45
N PRO A 646 16.81 -11.56 -33.06
CA PRO A 646 16.56 -12.20 -31.77
C PRO A 646 17.52 -11.71 -30.66
N PRO A 647 17.20 -11.93 -29.37
CA PRO A 647 17.88 -11.26 -28.27
C PRO A 647 19.28 -11.85 -28.02
N LEU A 648 20.29 -10.99 -28.19
CA LEU A 648 21.67 -11.22 -27.75
C LEU A 648 21.85 -10.67 -26.33
N TYR A 649 22.05 -11.57 -25.37
CA TYR A 649 22.52 -11.23 -24.03
C TYR A 649 24.01 -10.87 -24.08
N HIS A 650 24.34 -9.61 -23.85
CA HIS A 650 25.70 -9.16 -23.54
C HIS A 650 25.98 -9.36 -22.03
N GLN A 651 26.84 -10.34 -21.71
CA GLN A 651 27.50 -10.50 -20.41
C GLN A 651 28.66 -9.51 -20.27
N SER A 652 28.78 -8.87 -19.11
CA SER A 652 30.01 -8.22 -18.66
C SER A 652 30.89 -9.25 -17.93
N PRO A 653 32.21 -9.34 -18.19
CA PRO A 653 33.06 -10.35 -17.57
C PRO A 653 33.68 -9.88 -16.25
N GLY A 654 33.63 -10.75 -15.24
CA GLY A 654 34.63 -10.78 -14.17
C GLY A 654 34.10 -10.69 -12.74
N GLN A 655 33.72 -11.81 -12.14
CA GLN A 655 34.12 -12.26 -10.79
C GLN A 655 33.69 -13.72 -10.60
N ALA A 656 34.61 -14.56 -10.12
CA ALA A 656 34.39 -16.00 -9.89
C ALA A 656 33.60 -16.23 -8.58
N PRO A 657 32.57 -17.10 -8.54
CA PRO A 657 31.93 -17.51 -7.30
C PRO A 657 32.56 -18.79 -6.71
N TYR A 658 32.77 -18.79 -5.40
CA TYR A 658 33.14 -19.93 -4.56
C TYR A 658 32.05 -21.04 -4.56
N PRO A 659 32.42 -22.34 -4.46
CA PRO A 659 31.47 -23.45 -4.43
C PRO A 659 30.88 -23.70 -3.03
N GLY A 660 29.55 -23.88 -2.96
CA GLY A 660 28.84 -24.38 -1.79
C GLY A 660 28.69 -25.92 -1.79
N PRO A 661 28.42 -26.56 -0.63
CA PRO A 661 28.45 -28.01 -0.47
C PRO A 661 27.20 -28.74 -1.00
N PRO A 662 27.30 -30.02 -1.42
CA PRO A 662 26.21 -30.75 -2.07
C PRO A 662 25.18 -31.32 -1.08
N GLN A 663 23.90 -31.30 -1.47
CA GLN A 663 22.79 -31.98 -0.79
C GLN A 663 22.38 -33.25 -1.57
N PRO A 664 22.04 -34.37 -0.89
CA PRO A 664 21.72 -35.64 -1.54
C PRO A 664 20.24 -35.76 -1.97
N SER A 665 20.03 -36.30 -3.17
CA SER A 665 18.73 -36.60 -3.80
C SER A 665 18.21 -37.99 -3.40
N TYR A 666 16.94 -38.07 -2.99
CA TYR A 666 16.17 -39.33 -2.87
C TYR A 666 15.06 -39.41 -3.94
N PRO A 667 14.80 -40.58 -4.55
CA PRO A 667 13.75 -40.77 -5.56
C PRO A 667 12.40 -41.13 -4.93
N PHE A 668 11.31 -40.57 -5.47
CA PHE A 668 9.92 -40.96 -5.17
C PHE A 668 9.36 -41.89 -6.27
N PRO A 669 8.54 -42.91 -5.96
CA PRO A 669 7.92 -43.80 -6.95
C PRO A 669 6.56 -43.30 -7.45
N GLN A 670 6.25 -43.59 -8.73
CA GLN A 670 4.97 -43.33 -9.39
C GLN A 670 3.86 -44.31 -8.93
N PRO A 671 2.58 -43.88 -8.90
CA PRO A 671 1.43 -44.78 -8.69
C PRO A 671 0.93 -45.43 -10.01
N PRO A 672 0.28 -46.61 -9.94
CA PRO A 672 -0.05 -47.42 -11.12
C PRO A 672 -1.36 -47.02 -11.81
N GLN A 673 -1.40 -47.26 -13.13
CA GLN A 673 -2.54 -47.11 -14.02
C GLN A 673 -3.66 -48.11 -13.70
N GLN A 674 -4.90 -47.65 -13.67
CA GLN A 674 -6.11 -48.48 -13.74
C GLN A 674 -6.70 -48.42 -15.15
N SER A 675 -6.81 -49.59 -15.77
CA SER A 675 -7.54 -49.86 -17.01
C SER A 675 -8.97 -50.25 -16.68
N TYR A 676 -9.97 -49.67 -17.36
CA TYR A 676 -11.31 -50.24 -17.44
C TYR A 676 -11.87 -50.13 -18.87
N TYR A 677 -12.46 -51.24 -19.31
CA TYR A 677 -12.93 -51.58 -20.67
C TYR A 677 -14.20 -50.81 -21.11
N PRO A 678 -14.49 -50.77 -22.42
CA PRO A 678 -15.74 -50.24 -22.97
C PRO A 678 -16.79 -51.35 -23.20
N GLN A 679 -18.07 -51.06 -22.98
CA GLN A 679 -19.17 -51.54 -23.85
C GLN A 679 -20.54 -50.92 -23.55
N GLN A 680 -21.22 -50.60 -24.65
CA GLN A 680 -22.65 -50.32 -24.92
C GLN A 680 -23.27 -49.03 -24.37
#